data_AF-A0A1Y2ENE7-F1
#
_entry.id   AF-A0A1Y2ENE7-F1
#
_cell.length_a   1.000
_cell.length_b   1.000
_cell.length_c   1.000
_cell.angle_alpha   90.00
_cell.angle_beta   90.00
_cell.angle_gamma   90.00
#
_symmetry.space_group_name_H-M   'P 1'
#
loop_
_entity.id
_entity.type
_entity.pdbx_description
1 polymer ?
#
loop_
_entity_poly.entity_id
_entity_poly.type
_entity_poly.pdbx_seq_one_letter_code
_entity_poly.pdbx_strand_id
1 'polypeptide(L)'
;MRYNKIFSVLGLLAASLVKVNASRGDFYGENDNRPEIFKILDDHIASIKINFDDETWATMKEKTHLEPWDAGKHGEKYGTENATMEFTVEGTDYRVDLQPGDFKFYLAGKGSRNFVKPNYNIKLSKGKLFDLKLLRLRSNIRDATLMREKLSSDLLYKMGIKATSTNYAKVEVNGEYLGLYILTNKVKKDFMKKYFNDEELTTLYECKDDRIRFEDNTVAEKCINVNEDLVDYKDEIKSLNDAVNNAKTIDDIKDIIDVDAVLRSFAFEFVTISWDHFFLQGHNFFWYKKPEDGKWMIILNDFDETFAQDIYPNYYTDESRYVEKNYIPDIETINLPNLSVRDMDTGHKLVKLLILDDDTRWREILGEVVKTAFNPDVLYPRIDEIADLIHDEIAVSRGIVEETGKAHGCFNILGQDPGWNITQFEDTINFTNWISTQGSAISYGLKFFIQERLRYICHTYAIDPKTLELIEPRPVVSFWGIKLKNRVTTYGSEHLGWGAPHIKFEYPELEKEQYMQEEYNANAEKNKEPSEYHYLPTIHEQNNSEQEQTVTEQPTEPAETTNTTESAETCWSEKLDYPCCTSTCYVYSTDVDGEWGYEDNHWCGVPASCSQDQCWSTKLGYGCCEGCHTYEVDDNGKWGYENGKWCGIVEDKCQ
;
A
#
# COMPACT_ATOMS: atom_id res chain seq x y z
N MET A 1 27.78 26.72 -84.70
CA MET A 1 29.00 26.34 -83.96
C MET A 1 28.99 27.03 -82.60
N ARG A 2 29.47 26.30 -81.57
CA ARG A 2 29.73 26.69 -80.17
C ARG A 2 28.58 26.52 -79.17
N TYR A 3 28.61 25.32 -78.58
CA TYR A 3 28.13 24.98 -77.25
C TYR A 3 28.72 25.93 -76.20
N ASN A 4 27.89 26.47 -75.31
CA ASN A 4 28.33 26.98 -74.01
C ASN A 4 27.54 26.28 -72.90
N LYS A 5 28.29 25.66 -71.99
CA LYS A 5 27.83 24.85 -70.86
C LYS A 5 27.10 25.71 -69.84
N ILE A 6 25.93 25.24 -69.41
CA ILE A 6 25.25 25.65 -68.18
C ILE A 6 25.91 24.87 -67.05
N PHE A 7 26.52 25.56 -66.08
CA PHE A 7 26.87 24.98 -64.78
C PHE A 7 25.76 25.31 -63.80
N SER A 8 25.06 24.27 -63.35
CA SER A 8 24.13 24.33 -62.21
C SER A 8 24.93 24.45 -60.91
N VAL A 9 24.71 25.52 -60.15
CA VAL A 9 25.12 25.58 -58.75
C VAL A 9 23.88 25.23 -57.92
N LEU A 10 23.82 23.97 -57.49
CA LEU A 10 22.92 23.52 -56.42
C LEU A 10 23.51 24.02 -55.10
N GLY A 11 22.93 25.10 -54.57
CA GLY A 11 23.13 25.51 -53.18
C GLY A 11 22.39 24.55 -52.26
N LEU A 12 23.13 23.65 -51.60
CA LEU A 12 22.64 22.87 -50.46
C LEU A 12 22.45 23.83 -49.27
N LEU A 13 21.21 24.28 -49.06
CA LEU A 13 20.76 24.80 -47.77
C LEU A 13 20.62 23.60 -46.82
N ALA A 14 21.66 23.33 -46.05
CA ALA A 14 21.55 22.51 -44.86
C ALA A 14 20.75 23.31 -43.82
N ALA A 15 19.42 23.15 -43.83
CA ALA A 15 18.61 23.51 -42.68
C ALA A 15 19.02 22.58 -41.54
N SER A 16 19.81 23.09 -40.59
CA SER A 16 19.98 22.45 -39.30
C SER A 16 18.60 22.38 -38.65
N LEU A 17 17.96 21.23 -38.75
CA LEU A 17 16.84 20.86 -37.89
C LEU A 17 17.39 20.86 -36.46
N VAL A 18 17.26 22.00 -35.77
CA VAL A 18 17.25 22.02 -34.32
C VAL A 18 16.03 21.19 -33.97
N LYS A 19 16.24 19.91 -33.63
CA LYS A 19 15.22 19.14 -32.91
C LYS A 19 15.00 19.93 -31.62
N VAL A 20 13.89 20.66 -31.56
CA VAL A 20 13.36 21.08 -30.26
C VAL A 20 13.01 19.75 -29.59
N ASN A 21 13.85 19.31 -28.65
CA ASN A 21 13.51 18.15 -27.84
C ASN A 21 12.20 18.51 -27.11
N ALA A 22 11.20 17.66 -27.23
CA ALA A 22 9.97 17.79 -26.46
C ALA A 22 10.34 17.85 -24.96
N SER A 23 9.65 18.70 -24.20
CA SER A 23 9.91 18.79 -22.76
C SER A 23 9.40 17.52 -22.11
N ARG A 24 10.13 16.99 -21.11
CA ARG A 24 9.60 15.91 -20.25
C ARG A 24 8.31 16.32 -19.52
N GLY A 25 8.00 17.61 -19.45
CA GLY A 25 6.73 18.14 -18.95
C GLY A 25 5.53 17.87 -19.87
N ASP A 26 5.74 17.51 -21.14
CA ASP A 26 4.63 17.20 -22.06
C ASP A 26 3.86 15.94 -21.62
N PHE A 27 4.47 15.08 -20.79
CA PHE A 27 3.85 13.89 -20.21
C PHE A 27 2.49 14.16 -19.55
N TYR A 28 2.35 15.30 -18.87
CA TYR A 28 1.18 15.61 -18.05
C TYR A 28 -0.01 16.14 -18.87
N GLY A 29 0.24 16.70 -20.06
CA GLY A 29 -0.80 17.29 -20.92
C GLY A 29 -1.64 18.34 -20.20
N GLU A 30 -2.96 18.31 -20.43
CA GLU A 30 -3.91 19.28 -19.85
C GLU A 30 -4.03 19.20 -18.32
N ASN A 31 -3.55 18.11 -17.71
CA ASN A 31 -3.62 17.92 -16.27
C ASN A 31 -2.47 18.62 -15.52
N ASP A 32 -1.53 19.27 -16.22
CA ASP A 32 -0.39 19.94 -15.58
C ASP A 32 -0.76 21.24 -14.85
N ASN A 33 -1.25 21.07 -13.64
CA ASN A 33 -1.51 22.15 -12.70
C ASN A 33 -0.46 22.20 -11.59
N ARG A 34 0.73 21.60 -11.77
CA ARG A 34 1.79 21.56 -10.74
C ARG A 34 2.32 22.97 -10.39
N PRO A 35 2.98 23.14 -9.23
CA PRO A 35 3.74 24.36 -8.95
C PRO A 35 4.86 24.55 -9.99
N GLU A 36 5.12 25.80 -10.38
CA GLU A 36 6.01 26.11 -11.52
C GLU A 36 7.43 25.55 -11.36
N ILE A 37 7.96 25.48 -10.14
CA ILE A 37 9.28 24.88 -9.90
C ILE A 37 9.36 23.43 -10.40
N PHE A 38 8.31 22.63 -10.22
CA PHE A 38 8.35 21.22 -10.61
C PHE A 38 8.27 21.03 -12.12
N LYS A 39 7.63 21.97 -12.83
CA LYS A 39 7.60 22.00 -14.30
C LYS A 39 8.97 22.30 -14.87
N ILE A 40 9.67 23.31 -14.29
CA ILE A 40 11.04 23.64 -14.67
C ILE A 40 11.96 22.43 -14.44
N LEU A 41 11.79 21.72 -13.34
CA LEU A 41 12.63 20.58 -13.00
C LEU A 41 12.35 19.32 -13.84
N ASP A 42 11.34 19.28 -14.70
CA ASP A 42 11.12 18.09 -15.54
C ASP A 42 12.30 17.82 -16.46
N ASP A 43 13.02 18.86 -16.90
CA ASP A 43 14.19 18.75 -17.78
C ASP A 43 15.51 19.10 -17.08
N HIS A 44 15.49 19.34 -15.76
CA HIS A 44 16.62 19.88 -15.01
C HIS A 44 16.66 19.35 -13.58
N ILE A 45 17.86 19.14 -13.03
CA ILE A 45 18.04 18.83 -11.61
C ILE A 45 18.36 20.13 -10.84
N ALA A 46 17.67 20.35 -9.71
CA ALA A 46 17.99 21.49 -8.84
C ALA A 46 19.33 21.28 -8.14
N SER A 47 20.03 22.36 -7.80
CA SER A 47 21.18 22.35 -6.90
C SER A 47 20.88 23.20 -5.68
N ILE A 48 20.99 22.60 -4.49
CA ILE A 48 20.76 23.23 -3.20
C ILE A 48 22.06 23.19 -2.40
N LYS A 49 22.65 24.36 -2.17
CA LYS A 49 23.85 24.51 -1.34
C LYS A 49 23.50 25.28 -0.08
N ILE A 50 23.74 24.67 1.08
CA ILE A 50 23.43 25.26 2.38
C ILE A 50 24.74 25.45 3.14
N ASN A 51 24.95 26.63 3.71
CA ASN A 51 26.13 26.90 4.53
C ASN A 51 25.73 27.47 5.90
N PHE A 52 26.25 26.86 6.96
CA PHE A 52 26.07 27.27 8.35
C PHE A 52 27.21 26.75 9.23
N ASP A 53 27.13 27.01 10.53
CA ASP A 53 28.13 26.63 11.52
C ASP A 53 28.47 25.11 11.51
N ASP A 54 29.77 24.79 11.49
CA ASP A 54 30.28 23.41 11.39
C ASP A 54 29.96 22.56 12.62
N GLU A 55 29.92 23.16 13.83
CA GLU A 55 29.56 22.45 15.06
C GLU A 55 28.08 22.02 15.02
N THR A 56 27.21 22.90 14.53
CA THR A 56 25.81 22.60 14.28
C THR A 56 25.65 21.48 13.24
N TRP A 57 26.46 21.48 12.19
CA TRP A 57 26.43 20.42 11.17
C TRP A 57 26.91 19.07 11.72
N ALA A 58 28.02 19.07 12.46
CA ALA A 58 28.53 17.87 13.15
C ALA A 58 27.48 17.29 14.12
N THR A 59 26.85 18.15 14.93
CA THR A 59 25.77 17.76 15.85
C THR A 59 24.57 17.18 15.08
N MET A 60 24.24 17.76 13.93
CA MET A 60 23.15 17.25 13.09
C MET A 60 23.46 15.83 12.61
N LYS A 61 24.69 15.55 12.15
CA LYS A 61 25.13 14.21 11.73
C LYS A 61 25.10 13.22 12.91
N GLU A 62 25.61 13.60 14.08
CA GLU A 62 25.56 12.76 15.28
C GLU A 62 24.12 12.37 15.65
N LYS A 63 23.18 13.31 15.57
CA LYS A 63 21.75 13.06 15.84
C LYS A 63 21.08 12.14 14.81
N THR A 64 21.74 11.83 13.70
CA THR A 64 21.26 10.81 12.78
C THR A 64 21.65 9.39 13.19
N HIS A 65 22.63 9.21 14.09
CA HIS A 65 23.11 7.90 14.53
C HIS A 65 22.05 7.19 15.38
N LEU A 66 21.10 6.55 14.70
CA LEU A 66 19.95 5.91 15.28
C LEU A 66 19.92 4.46 14.81
N GLU A 67 19.86 3.55 15.77
CA GLU A 67 19.65 2.13 15.50
C GLU A 67 18.29 1.92 14.81
N PRO A 68 18.18 0.92 13.92
CA PRO A 68 16.93 0.58 13.26
C PRO A 68 15.83 0.21 14.26
N TRP A 69 14.58 0.28 13.80
CA TRP A 69 13.34 -0.09 14.51
C TRP A 69 12.92 0.82 15.68
N ASP A 70 13.83 1.60 16.27
CA ASP A 70 13.52 2.59 17.31
C ASP A 70 13.83 4.04 16.91
N ALA A 71 14.35 4.29 15.70
CA ALA A 71 14.71 5.63 15.24
C ALA A 71 13.52 6.61 15.24
N GLY A 72 12.30 6.12 15.01
CA GLY A 72 11.08 6.93 15.06
C GLY A 72 10.72 7.44 16.46
N LYS A 73 11.18 6.77 17.53
CA LYS A 73 10.92 7.15 18.93
C LYS A 73 11.99 8.10 19.47
N HIS A 74 13.24 7.88 19.08
CA HIS A 74 14.40 8.64 19.57
C HIS A 74 14.83 9.78 18.64
N GLY A 75 14.31 9.81 17.42
CA GLY A 75 14.63 10.83 16.44
C GLY A 75 14.14 12.21 16.85
N GLU A 76 15.06 13.09 17.25
CA GLU A 76 14.74 14.47 17.58
C GLU A 76 14.58 15.35 16.34
N LYS A 77 13.70 16.35 16.42
CA LYS A 77 13.71 17.46 15.45
C LYS A 77 14.90 18.35 15.76
N TYR A 78 15.89 18.38 14.85
CA TYR A 78 17.08 19.20 14.98
C TYR A 78 17.38 19.92 13.68
N GLY A 79 17.77 21.19 13.78
CA GLY A 79 17.95 22.07 12.63
C GLY A 79 18.39 23.47 13.01
N THR A 80 18.58 24.31 12.01
CA THR A 80 19.04 25.69 12.15
C THR A 80 18.20 26.65 11.31
N GLU A 81 18.07 27.88 11.80
CA GLU A 81 17.55 29.04 11.05
C GLU A 81 18.68 30.03 10.70
N ASN A 82 19.87 29.81 11.27
CA ASN A 82 21.05 30.62 11.02
C ASN A 82 21.91 29.96 9.92
N ALA A 83 21.40 29.97 8.69
CA ALA A 83 22.03 29.38 7.53
C ALA A 83 21.83 30.26 6.29
N THR A 84 22.74 30.15 5.33
CA THR A 84 22.54 30.65 3.97
C THR A 84 22.17 29.48 3.06
N MET A 85 21.39 29.74 2.02
CA MET A 85 21.08 28.74 0.99
C MET A 85 21.14 29.36 -0.39
N GLU A 86 21.84 28.70 -1.31
CA GLU A 86 21.77 28.94 -2.75
C GLU A 86 20.93 27.82 -3.37
N PHE A 87 19.81 28.18 -4.01
CA PHE A 87 19.01 27.29 -4.84
C PHE A 87 19.20 27.70 -6.30
N THR A 88 19.66 26.77 -7.14
CA THR A 88 19.85 26.98 -8.58
C THR A 88 19.22 25.85 -9.38
N VAL A 89 18.93 26.11 -10.65
CA VAL A 89 18.50 25.07 -11.59
C VAL A 89 19.51 25.03 -12.74
N GLU A 90 20.29 23.95 -12.81
CA GLU A 90 21.36 23.81 -13.79
C GLU A 90 20.83 23.85 -15.21
N GLY A 91 21.46 24.64 -16.08
CA GLY A 91 21.00 24.85 -17.45
C GLY A 91 19.97 25.98 -17.61
N THR A 92 19.64 26.70 -16.53
CA THR A 92 18.80 27.90 -16.55
C THR A 92 19.47 29.06 -15.81
N ASP A 93 18.93 30.27 -15.95
CA ASP A 93 19.35 31.44 -15.16
C ASP A 93 18.63 31.52 -13.79
N TYR A 94 17.86 30.50 -13.41
CA TYR A 94 17.09 30.52 -12.16
C TYR A 94 18.02 30.34 -10.96
N ARG A 95 17.96 31.32 -10.06
CA ARG A 95 18.74 31.36 -8.82
C ARG A 95 17.96 32.07 -7.72
N VAL A 96 17.99 31.50 -6.52
CA VAL A 96 17.47 32.12 -5.30
C VAL A 96 18.51 31.97 -4.19
N ASP A 97 18.89 33.10 -3.61
CA ASP A 97 19.78 33.17 -2.46
C ASP A 97 18.97 33.55 -1.22
N LEU A 98 19.01 32.71 -0.19
CA LEU A 98 18.35 32.95 1.10
C LEU A 98 19.37 33.24 2.20
N GLN A 99 19.03 34.17 3.08
CA GLN A 99 19.88 34.62 4.17
C GLN A 99 19.43 34.02 5.52
N PRO A 100 20.28 34.11 6.57
CA PRO A 100 19.89 33.69 7.91
C PRO A 100 18.56 34.28 8.36
N GLY A 101 17.68 33.42 8.88
CA GLY A 101 16.32 33.75 9.31
C GLY A 101 15.26 33.76 8.19
N ASP A 102 15.64 33.57 6.92
CA ASP A 102 14.65 33.46 5.83
C ASP A 102 14.06 32.05 5.72
N PHE A 103 14.74 31.03 6.26
CA PHE A 103 14.31 29.65 6.23
C PHE A 103 14.82 28.88 7.45
N LYS A 104 14.24 27.69 7.65
CA LYS A 104 14.69 26.67 8.59
C LYS A 104 15.05 25.40 7.84
N PHE A 105 16.27 24.90 8.06
CA PHE A 105 16.74 23.60 7.58
C PHE A 105 16.83 22.62 8.75
N TYR A 106 16.21 21.44 8.64
CA TYR A 106 16.13 20.50 9.74
C TYR A 106 15.94 19.05 9.31
N LEU A 107 16.40 18.11 10.15
CA LEU A 107 16.20 16.67 9.98
C LEU A 107 14.70 16.32 9.95
N ALA A 108 14.31 15.46 9.01
CA ALA A 108 12.93 15.08 8.75
C ALA A 108 12.72 13.56 8.84
N GLY A 109 11.47 13.14 8.66
CA GLY A 109 11.07 11.73 8.66
C GLY A 109 10.90 11.11 10.04
N LYS A 110 10.20 9.96 10.07
CA LYS A 110 10.01 9.08 11.24
C LYS A 110 10.61 7.71 10.91
N GLY A 111 9.93 6.91 10.07
CA GLY A 111 10.42 5.60 9.62
C GLY A 111 11.70 5.68 8.79
N SER A 112 11.83 6.70 7.94
CA SER A 112 13.03 6.91 7.12
C SER A 112 14.31 7.17 7.94
N ARG A 113 14.20 7.45 9.24
CA ARG A 113 15.36 7.64 10.13
C ARG A 113 16.04 6.34 10.53
N ASN A 114 15.42 5.19 10.25
CA ASN A 114 16.04 3.88 10.46
C ASN A 114 17.17 3.58 9.46
N PHE A 115 17.35 4.41 8.44
CA PHE A 115 18.28 4.15 7.34
C PHE A 115 19.48 5.09 7.35
N VAL A 116 20.52 4.67 6.63
CA VAL A 116 21.81 5.36 6.56
C VAL A 116 21.75 6.79 6.04
N LYS A 117 20.82 7.11 5.12
CA LYS A 117 20.73 8.42 4.46
C LYS A 117 19.54 9.24 5.01
N PRO A 118 19.78 10.30 5.80
CA PRO A 118 18.74 11.08 6.45
C PRO A 118 17.96 11.95 5.47
N ASN A 119 16.71 12.25 5.84
CA ASN A 119 15.83 13.18 5.16
C ASN A 119 15.93 14.58 5.78
N TYR A 120 15.63 15.61 4.99
CA TYR A 120 15.63 16.99 5.45
C TYR A 120 14.37 17.74 5.00
N ASN A 121 14.02 18.80 5.73
CA ASN A 121 13.01 19.76 5.32
C ASN A 121 13.60 21.17 5.28
N ILE A 122 13.16 21.95 4.30
CA ILE A 122 13.45 23.38 4.16
C ILE A 122 12.12 24.11 4.27
N LYS A 123 11.92 24.83 5.37
CA LYS A 123 10.71 25.63 5.61
C LYS A 123 11.06 27.11 5.51
N LEU A 124 10.47 27.81 4.55
CA LEU A 124 10.66 29.25 4.37
C LEU A 124 9.87 30.03 5.42
N SER A 125 10.59 30.84 6.18
CA SER A 125 10.05 31.78 7.16
C SER A 125 9.60 33.08 6.48
N LYS A 126 10.30 33.48 5.40
CA LYS A 126 9.95 34.64 4.58
C LYS A 126 9.85 34.24 3.10
N GLY A 127 8.95 34.91 2.38
CA GLY A 127 8.76 34.67 0.95
C GLY A 127 8.25 33.26 0.63
N LYS A 128 8.52 32.85 -0.60
CA LYS A 128 8.22 31.52 -1.18
C LYS A 128 9.31 31.19 -2.21
N LEU A 129 9.60 29.91 -2.43
CA LEU A 129 10.34 29.46 -3.61
C LEU A 129 9.29 29.12 -4.66
N PHE A 130 9.11 30.03 -5.64
CA PHE A 130 7.90 30.10 -6.46
C PHE A 130 6.63 30.14 -5.58
N ASP A 131 5.86 29.07 -5.58
CA ASP A 131 4.56 28.99 -4.90
C ASP A 131 4.64 28.23 -3.57
N LEU A 132 5.84 27.78 -3.16
CA LEU A 132 6.03 26.84 -2.05
C LEU A 132 6.73 27.47 -0.85
N LYS A 133 6.20 27.23 0.36
CA LYS A 133 6.88 27.54 1.63
C LYS A 133 7.61 26.37 2.28
N LEU A 134 7.30 25.14 1.91
CA LEU A 134 7.91 23.95 2.49
C LEU A 134 8.34 23.00 1.38
N LEU A 135 9.62 22.66 1.41
CA LEU A 135 10.24 21.66 0.55
C LEU A 135 10.70 20.51 1.44
N ARG A 136 10.45 19.29 1.01
CA ARG A 136 10.97 18.07 1.63
C ARG A 136 12.06 17.49 0.71
N LEU A 137 13.18 17.12 1.30
CA LEU A 137 14.27 16.40 0.68
C LEU A 137 14.25 14.98 1.20
N ARG A 138 13.85 14.04 0.35
CA ARG A 138 13.71 12.64 0.70
C ARG A 138 14.80 11.80 0.05
N SER A 139 15.48 10.99 0.85
CA SER A 139 16.51 10.08 0.37
C SER A 139 15.92 8.88 -0.36
N ASN A 140 14.72 8.43 0.06
CA ASN A 140 14.05 7.19 -0.35
C ASN A 140 15.06 6.05 -0.59
N ILE A 141 16.01 5.90 0.33
CA ILE A 141 17.20 5.06 0.13
C ILE A 141 16.89 3.58 -0.09
N ARG A 142 15.70 3.13 0.31
CA ARG A 142 15.19 1.77 0.04
C ARG A 142 14.82 1.54 -1.42
N ASP A 143 14.41 2.57 -2.15
CA ASP A 143 14.06 2.46 -3.56
C ASP A 143 15.34 2.35 -4.42
N ALA A 144 15.58 1.18 -5.00
CA ALA A 144 16.70 0.95 -5.90
C ALA A 144 16.68 1.86 -7.14
N THR A 145 15.52 2.42 -7.50
CA THR A 145 15.36 3.30 -8.67
C THR A 145 15.37 4.78 -8.34
N LEU A 146 15.01 5.17 -7.10
CA LEU A 146 14.67 6.55 -6.73
C LEU A 146 13.56 7.17 -7.63
N MET A 147 12.75 6.34 -8.30
CA MET A 147 11.73 6.79 -9.25
C MET A 147 10.31 6.54 -8.76
N ARG A 148 10.07 5.70 -7.76
CA ARG A 148 8.71 5.29 -7.39
C ARG A 148 7.82 6.45 -7.00
N GLU A 149 8.30 7.29 -6.08
CA GLU A 149 7.57 8.51 -5.68
C GLU A 149 7.43 9.52 -6.84
N LYS A 150 8.38 9.54 -7.78
CA LYS A 150 8.28 10.38 -9.00
C LYS A 150 7.21 9.87 -9.96
N LEU A 151 7.25 8.59 -10.29
CA LEU A 151 6.29 7.94 -11.18
C LEU A 151 4.88 7.94 -10.59
N SER A 152 4.75 7.77 -9.27
CA SER A 152 3.46 7.88 -8.59
C SER A 152 2.86 9.26 -8.65
N SER A 153 3.65 10.31 -8.37
CA SER A 153 3.22 11.70 -8.55
C SER A 153 2.76 11.92 -10.00
N ASP A 154 3.58 11.49 -10.97
CA ASP A 154 3.31 11.65 -12.39
C ASP A 154 2.02 10.95 -12.83
N LEU A 155 1.83 9.71 -12.37
CA LEU A 155 0.66 8.91 -12.65
C LEU A 155 -0.61 9.55 -12.07
N LEU A 156 -0.56 10.06 -10.83
CA LEU A 156 -1.69 10.75 -10.21
C LEU A 156 -2.12 11.98 -11.04
N TYR A 157 -1.17 12.78 -11.52
CA TYR A 157 -1.48 13.88 -12.43
C TYR A 157 -2.05 13.39 -13.77
N LYS A 158 -1.49 12.31 -14.35
CA LYS A 158 -2.02 11.71 -15.58
C LYS A 158 -3.47 11.26 -15.41
N MET A 159 -3.83 10.75 -14.23
CA MET A 159 -5.18 10.36 -13.82
C MET A 159 -6.09 11.54 -13.43
N GLY A 160 -5.58 12.78 -13.43
CA GLY A 160 -6.33 13.98 -13.02
C GLY A 160 -6.50 14.13 -11.50
N ILE A 161 -5.80 13.34 -10.69
CA ILE A 161 -5.86 13.34 -9.23
C ILE A 161 -4.89 14.41 -8.68
N LYS A 162 -5.35 15.20 -7.70
CA LYS A 162 -4.52 16.21 -7.05
C LYS A 162 -3.57 15.54 -6.07
N ALA A 163 -2.26 15.66 -6.31
CA ALA A 163 -1.22 15.00 -5.51
C ALA A 163 -0.03 15.94 -5.27
N THR A 164 0.84 15.57 -4.32
CA THR A 164 2.13 16.24 -4.18
C THR A 164 2.95 16.08 -5.45
N SER A 165 3.69 17.13 -5.81
CA SER A 165 4.57 17.14 -6.98
C SER A 165 5.98 16.79 -6.53
N THR A 166 6.68 15.98 -7.32
CA THR A 166 8.01 15.47 -7.00
C THR A 166 8.95 15.72 -8.16
N ASN A 167 10.21 16.03 -7.84
CA ASN A 167 11.32 16.08 -8.79
C ASN A 167 12.64 15.91 -8.03
N TYR A 168 13.79 16.29 -8.59
CA TYR A 168 15.09 15.97 -8.01
C TYR A 168 15.93 17.20 -7.64
N ALA A 169 16.74 17.05 -6.60
CA ALA A 169 17.72 18.05 -6.19
C ALA A 169 19.03 17.39 -5.72
N LYS A 170 20.15 17.96 -6.16
CA LYS A 170 21.49 17.73 -5.60
C LYS A 170 21.64 18.59 -4.36
N VAL A 171 22.14 18.01 -3.27
CA VAL A 171 22.23 18.71 -1.99
C VAL A 171 23.68 18.76 -1.51
N GLU A 172 24.12 19.94 -1.09
CA GLU A 172 25.44 20.19 -0.50
C GLU A 172 25.26 20.97 0.80
N VAL A 173 26.01 20.59 1.85
CA VAL A 173 26.04 21.30 3.13
C VAL A 173 27.49 21.58 3.51
N ASN A 174 27.85 22.85 3.72
CA ASN A 174 29.22 23.28 4.07
C ASN A 174 30.30 22.73 3.11
N GLY A 175 29.99 22.65 1.80
CA GLY A 175 30.89 22.06 0.80
C GLY A 175 30.90 20.53 0.74
N GLU A 176 30.20 19.84 1.66
CA GLU A 176 30.05 18.38 1.66
C GLU A 176 28.89 17.98 0.76
N TYR A 177 29.15 17.19 -0.29
CA TYR A 177 28.12 16.70 -1.20
C TYR A 177 27.33 15.53 -0.59
N LEU A 178 26.01 15.71 -0.46
CA LEU A 178 25.11 14.75 0.18
C LEU A 178 24.44 13.80 -0.82
N GLY A 179 24.64 14.00 -2.12
CA GLY A 179 24.01 13.19 -3.16
C GLY A 179 22.67 13.73 -3.65
N LEU A 180 22.01 12.90 -4.43
CA LEU A 180 20.69 13.15 -5.00
C LEU A 180 19.59 12.89 -3.97
N TYR A 181 18.58 13.75 -4.00
CA TYR A 181 17.36 13.67 -3.19
C TYR A 181 16.13 13.89 -4.06
N ILE A 182 15.02 13.27 -3.67
CA ILE A 182 13.69 13.65 -4.16
C ILE A 182 13.29 14.95 -3.46
N LEU A 183 13.01 15.97 -4.25
CA LEU A 183 12.39 17.22 -3.85
C LEU A 183 10.88 17.09 -3.99
N THR A 184 10.13 17.30 -2.91
CA THR A 184 8.66 17.23 -2.94
C THR A 184 8.01 18.30 -2.06
N ASN A 185 6.78 18.68 -2.38
CA ASN A 185 5.96 19.55 -1.53
C ASN A 185 5.17 18.74 -0.48
N LYS A 186 4.27 19.40 0.26
CA LYS A 186 3.42 18.75 1.27
C LYS A 186 1.96 19.18 1.10
N VAL A 187 1.02 18.26 1.34
CA VAL A 187 -0.41 18.57 1.54
C VAL A 187 -0.56 19.45 2.80
N LYS A 188 -0.67 20.76 2.58
CA LYS A 188 -0.91 21.80 3.59
C LYS A 188 -1.54 23.01 2.90
N LYS A 189 -1.51 24.19 3.54
CA LYS A 189 -2.12 25.42 3.06
C LYS A 189 -1.78 25.79 1.61
N ASP A 190 -0.51 25.73 1.20
CA ASP A 190 -0.13 26.08 -0.19
C ASP A 190 -0.73 25.11 -1.22
N PHE A 191 -0.77 23.81 -0.89
CA PHE A 191 -1.39 22.78 -1.73
C PHE A 191 -2.90 22.97 -1.83
N MET A 192 -3.59 23.14 -0.70
CA MET A 192 -5.05 23.28 -0.66
C MET A 192 -5.51 24.57 -1.31
N LYS A 193 -4.80 25.68 -1.10
CA LYS A 193 -5.04 26.93 -1.80
C LYS A 193 -4.94 26.76 -3.32
N LYS A 194 -3.92 26.03 -3.79
CA LYS A 194 -3.66 25.88 -5.22
C LYS A 194 -4.70 25.00 -5.92
N TYR A 195 -5.12 23.91 -5.30
CA TYR A 195 -5.97 22.92 -5.95
C TYR A 195 -7.46 23.04 -5.61
N PHE A 196 -7.78 23.62 -4.46
CA PHE A 196 -9.15 23.71 -3.94
C PHE A 196 -9.54 25.13 -3.52
N ASN A 197 -8.65 26.12 -3.66
CA ASN A 197 -8.87 27.49 -3.19
C ASN A 197 -9.27 27.57 -1.70
N ASP A 198 -8.80 26.60 -0.90
CA ASP A 198 -9.08 26.50 0.54
C ASP A 198 -7.85 26.90 1.36
N GLU A 199 -7.99 27.99 2.10
CA GLU A 199 -6.95 28.54 2.98
C GLU A 199 -7.20 28.33 4.47
N GLU A 200 -8.43 27.98 4.84
CA GLU A 200 -8.89 27.88 6.24
C GLU A 200 -8.68 26.48 6.78
N LEU A 201 -8.72 25.46 5.89
CA LEU A 201 -8.42 24.07 6.19
C LEU A 201 -9.31 23.48 7.30
N THR A 202 -10.55 23.94 7.41
CA THR A 202 -11.48 23.56 8.49
C THR A 202 -11.86 22.08 8.45
N THR A 203 -11.75 21.44 7.29
CA THR A 203 -12.26 20.07 7.05
C THR A 203 -11.24 19.17 6.36
N LEU A 204 -9.94 19.45 6.51
CA LEU A 204 -8.86 18.58 6.03
C LEU A 204 -8.22 17.83 7.20
N TYR A 205 -8.35 16.50 7.19
CA TYR A 205 -7.92 15.61 8.26
C TYR A 205 -6.78 14.69 7.78
N GLU A 206 -5.60 14.75 8.42
CA GLU A 206 -4.44 13.89 8.17
C GLU A 206 -4.56 12.59 8.97
N CYS A 207 -4.51 11.46 8.27
CA CYS A 207 -4.53 10.12 8.84
C CYS A 207 -3.11 9.52 8.73
N LYS A 208 -2.29 9.81 9.74
CA LYS A 208 -0.83 9.57 9.77
C LYS A 208 -0.37 8.45 10.70
N ASP A 209 -1.31 7.77 11.36
CA ASP A 209 -1.01 6.61 12.19
C ASP A 209 -1.27 5.35 11.38
N ASP A 210 -0.64 4.24 11.74
CA ASP A 210 -0.88 2.96 11.11
C ASP A 210 -2.29 2.43 11.44
N ARG A 211 -2.86 1.63 10.52
CA ARG A 211 -4.12 0.90 10.68
C ARG A 211 -5.32 1.80 10.95
N ILE A 212 -5.43 2.93 10.23
CA ILE A 212 -6.59 3.81 10.29
C ILE A 212 -7.75 3.22 9.50
N ARG A 213 -8.89 3.09 10.17
CA ARG A 213 -10.10 2.44 9.67
C ARG A 213 -11.38 3.10 10.18
N PHE A 214 -12.46 2.89 9.44
CA PHE A 214 -13.80 3.28 9.88
C PHE A 214 -14.36 2.29 10.91
N GLU A 215 -14.09 0.99 10.71
CA GLU A 215 -14.73 -0.10 11.44
C GLU A 215 -14.39 -0.14 12.94
N ASP A 216 -13.26 0.42 13.36
CA ASP A 216 -12.89 0.58 14.78
C ASP A 216 -12.86 2.04 15.25
N ASN A 217 -13.46 2.95 14.48
CA ASN A 217 -13.51 4.40 14.75
C ASN A 217 -12.14 5.09 14.79
N THR A 218 -11.04 4.44 14.39
CA THR A 218 -9.73 5.10 14.38
C THR A 218 -9.66 6.27 13.40
N VAL A 219 -10.44 6.27 12.32
CA VAL A 219 -10.62 7.48 11.47
C VAL A 219 -11.12 8.66 12.30
N ALA A 220 -12.18 8.47 13.09
CA ALA A 220 -12.76 9.51 13.93
C ALA A 220 -11.84 9.93 15.10
N GLU A 221 -11.09 8.99 15.65
CA GLU A 221 -10.28 9.20 16.85
C GLU A 221 -8.87 9.72 16.57
N LYS A 222 -8.21 9.24 15.51
CA LYS A 222 -6.78 9.47 15.27
C LYS A 222 -6.49 10.37 14.07
N CYS A 223 -7.39 10.49 13.09
CA CYS A 223 -7.21 11.51 12.06
C CYS A 223 -7.38 12.90 12.68
N ILE A 224 -6.43 13.79 12.41
CA ILE A 224 -6.36 15.12 13.02
C ILE A 224 -6.48 16.20 11.96
N ASN A 225 -7.14 17.30 12.30
CA ASN A 225 -7.18 18.45 11.41
C ASN A 225 -5.75 18.98 11.17
N VAL A 226 -5.40 19.26 9.91
CA VAL A 226 -4.07 19.77 9.54
C VAL A 226 -3.79 21.19 10.03
N ASN A 227 -4.85 21.95 10.32
CA ASN A 227 -4.78 23.23 10.98
C ASN A 227 -4.57 22.97 12.48
N GLU A 228 -3.39 23.34 12.96
CA GLU A 228 -2.95 23.11 14.34
C GLU A 228 -3.87 23.79 15.37
N ASP A 229 -4.56 24.88 14.98
CA ASP A 229 -5.55 25.58 15.82
C ASP A 229 -6.91 24.85 15.89
N LEU A 230 -7.14 23.86 15.03
CA LEU A 230 -8.39 23.09 14.92
C LEU A 230 -8.19 21.60 15.20
N VAL A 231 -7.08 21.20 15.84
CA VAL A 231 -6.73 19.80 16.09
C VAL A 231 -7.84 19.01 16.83
N ASP A 232 -8.60 19.69 17.69
CA ASP A 232 -9.72 19.12 18.47
C ASP A 232 -11.07 19.15 17.71
N TYR A 233 -11.14 19.81 16.56
CA TYR A 233 -12.37 19.92 15.76
C TYR A 233 -12.63 18.64 14.96
N LYS A 234 -13.31 17.66 15.59
CA LYS A 234 -13.52 16.31 15.05
C LYS A 234 -14.97 15.98 14.64
N ASP A 235 -15.92 16.89 14.81
CA ASP A 235 -17.35 16.62 14.57
C ASP A 235 -17.64 16.18 13.13
N GLU A 236 -16.96 16.81 12.16
CA GLU A 236 -17.10 16.48 10.74
C GLU A 236 -16.54 15.09 10.41
N ILE A 237 -15.33 14.77 10.86
CA ILE A 237 -14.73 13.45 10.59
C ILE A 237 -15.44 12.32 11.34
N LYS A 238 -16.00 12.59 12.53
CA LYS A 238 -16.90 11.67 13.24
C LYS A 238 -18.18 11.42 12.47
N SER A 239 -18.77 12.47 11.90
CA SER A 239 -19.98 12.35 11.07
C SER A 239 -19.73 11.51 9.82
N LEU A 240 -18.57 11.67 9.17
CA LEU A 240 -18.17 10.79 8.06
C LEU A 240 -18.05 9.34 8.53
N ASN A 241 -17.36 9.11 9.66
CA ASN A 241 -17.16 7.77 10.20
C ASN A 241 -18.48 7.06 10.52
N ASP A 242 -19.40 7.76 11.17
CA ASP A 242 -20.72 7.24 11.49
C ASP A 242 -21.53 6.96 10.22
N ALA A 243 -21.46 7.83 9.22
CA ALA A 243 -22.14 7.62 7.95
C ALA A 243 -21.65 6.35 7.24
N VAL A 244 -20.32 6.14 7.15
CA VAL A 244 -19.74 4.92 6.56
C VAL A 244 -20.16 3.68 7.36
N ASN A 245 -20.05 3.72 8.68
CA ASN A 245 -20.41 2.59 9.55
C ASN A 245 -21.92 2.27 9.54
N ASN A 246 -22.78 3.23 9.25
CA ASN A 246 -24.23 3.02 9.14
C ASN A 246 -24.70 2.65 7.71
N ALA A 247 -23.92 2.97 6.67
CA ALA A 247 -24.29 2.70 5.28
C ALA A 247 -24.47 1.20 5.00
N LYS A 248 -25.55 0.80 4.34
CA LYS A 248 -25.78 -0.59 3.91
C LYS A 248 -25.57 -0.78 2.42
N THR A 249 -25.80 0.28 1.66
CA THR A 249 -25.71 0.34 0.20
C THR A 249 -24.95 1.58 -0.23
N ILE A 250 -24.54 1.61 -1.49
CA ILE A 250 -23.92 2.81 -2.08
C ILE A 250 -24.84 4.05 -2.00
N ASP A 251 -26.16 3.85 -2.04
CA ASP A 251 -27.13 4.95 -1.97
C ASP A 251 -27.11 5.69 -0.63
N ASP A 252 -26.68 5.04 0.44
CA ASP A 252 -26.58 5.66 1.77
C ASP A 252 -25.37 6.61 1.89
N ILE A 253 -24.35 6.45 1.02
CA ILE A 253 -23.07 7.16 1.14
C ILE A 253 -22.75 8.06 -0.06
N LYS A 254 -23.35 7.83 -1.24
CA LYS A 254 -23.02 8.55 -2.49
C LYS A 254 -23.21 10.08 -2.47
N ASP A 255 -24.05 10.58 -1.56
CA ASP A 255 -24.25 12.02 -1.35
C ASP A 255 -23.33 12.61 -0.28
N ILE A 256 -22.62 11.76 0.47
CA ILE A 256 -21.68 12.12 1.52
C ILE A 256 -20.25 12.08 1.00
N ILE A 257 -19.90 11.09 0.17
CA ILE A 257 -18.59 10.97 -0.46
C ILE A 257 -18.66 11.30 -1.97
N ASP A 258 -17.55 11.80 -2.50
CA ASP A 258 -17.31 11.85 -3.93
C ASP A 258 -16.85 10.47 -4.39
N VAL A 259 -17.80 9.63 -4.81
CA VAL A 259 -17.57 8.22 -5.18
C VAL A 259 -16.49 8.09 -6.25
N ASP A 260 -16.50 8.93 -7.28
CA ASP A 260 -15.52 8.87 -8.36
C ASP A 260 -14.12 9.27 -7.89
N ALA A 261 -14.00 10.30 -7.04
CA ALA A 261 -12.72 10.71 -6.48
C ALA A 261 -12.10 9.63 -5.56
N VAL A 262 -12.95 8.94 -4.78
CA VAL A 262 -12.53 7.80 -3.94
C VAL A 262 -12.09 6.62 -4.82
N LEU A 263 -12.92 6.21 -5.79
CA LEU A 263 -12.62 5.10 -6.69
C LEU A 263 -11.37 5.36 -7.54
N ARG A 264 -11.10 6.60 -7.97
CA ARG A 264 -9.87 6.94 -8.70
C ARG A 264 -8.62 6.80 -7.82
N SER A 265 -8.71 7.16 -6.54
CA SER A 265 -7.61 6.93 -5.58
C SER A 265 -7.41 5.45 -5.30
N PHE A 266 -8.49 4.67 -5.14
CA PHE A 266 -8.42 3.22 -5.06
C PHE A 266 -7.81 2.60 -6.33
N ALA A 267 -8.15 3.12 -7.50
CA ALA A 267 -7.56 2.66 -8.76
C ALA A 267 -6.05 2.91 -8.79
N PHE A 268 -5.58 4.07 -8.31
CA PHE A 268 -4.14 4.33 -8.17
C PHE A 268 -3.45 3.32 -7.23
N GLU A 269 -4.01 3.11 -6.04
CA GLU A 269 -3.45 2.15 -5.08
C GLU A 269 -3.44 0.74 -5.68
N PHE A 270 -4.51 0.34 -6.36
CA PHE A 270 -4.63 -0.97 -6.97
C PHE A 270 -3.65 -1.18 -8.12
N VAL A 271 -3.56 -0.26 -9.10
CA VAL A 271 -2.65 -0.45 -10.24
C VAL A 271 -1.19 -0.38 -9.83
N THR A 272 -0.85 0.39 -8.79
CA THR A 272 0.53 0.47 -8.28
C THR A 272 0.84 -0.55 -7.18
N ILE A 273 -0.16 -1.27 -6.67
CA ILE A 273 -0.03 -2.08 -5.44
C ILE A 273 0.63 -1.26 -4.34
N SER A 274 0.02 -0.10 -4.04
CA SER A 274 0.45 0.71 -2.93
C SER A 274 -0.12 0.17 -1.65
N TRP A 275 0.75 -0.35 -0.78
CA TRP A 275 0.34 -1.05 0.42
C TRP A 275 0.31 -0.15 1.66
N ASP A 276 1.04 0.97 1.64
CA ASP A 276 1.12 1.92 2.76
C ASP A 276 -0.01 2.97 2.77
N HIS A 277 -1.07 2.76 1.97
CA HIS A 277 -2.23 3.66 1.85
C HIS A 277 -3.51 3.04 2.41
N PHE A 278 -4.68 3.30 1.81
CA PHE A 278 -5.98 2.95 2.37
C PHE A 278 -6.22 1.43 2.44
N PHE A 279 -5.88 0.66 1.39
CA PHE A 279 -6.30 -0.75 1.31
C PHE A 279 -5.68 -1.70 2.35
N LEU A 280 -4.37 -1.60 2.57
CA LEU A 280 -3.62 -2.55 3.40
C LEU A 280 -3.23 -1.94 4.75
N GLN A 281 -2.30 -0.98 4.76
CA GLN A 281 -1.78 -0.41 6.01
C GLN A 281 -2.73 0.58 6.69
N GLY A 282 -3.66 1.20 5.96
CA GLY A 282 -4.52 2.27 6.46
C GLY A 282 -3.71 3.48 6.93
N HIS A 283 -2.82 4.01 6.09
CA HIS A 283 -1.88 5.07 6.46
C HIS A 283 -1.69 6.11 5.33
N ASN A 284 -1.00 7.22 5.58
CA ASN A 284 -0.54 8.15 4.54
C ASN A 284 -1.61 8.82 3.64
N PHE A 285 -2.84 8.98 4.13
CA PHE A 285 -3.90 9.69 3.40
C PHE A 285 -4.55 10.80 4.24
N PHE A 286 -5.37 11.60 3.57
CA PHE A 286 -6.22 12.62 4.17
C PHE A 286 -7.66 12.42 3.75
N TRP A 287 -8.59 12.72 4.65
CA TRP A 287 -9.99 12.95 4.32
C TRP A 287 -10.26 14.45 4.24
N TYR A 288 -10.84 14.88 3.13
CA TYR A 288 -11.17 16.28 2.87
C TYR A 288 -12.65 16.43 2.52
N LYS A 289 -13.38 17.24 3.28
CA LYS A 289 -14.74 17.65 2.92
C LYS A 289 -14.67 18.91 2.07
N LYS A 290 -15.04 18.80 0.79
CA LYS A 290 -15.05 19.91 -0.16
C LYS A 290 -16.10 20.96 0.24
N PRO A 291 -15.73 22.23 0.43
CA PRO A 291 -16.68 23.29 0.76
C PRO A 291 -17.73 23.55 -0.33
N GLU A 292 -17.42 23.24 -1.58
CA GLU A 292 -18.27 23.57 -2.74
C GLU A 292 -19.55 22.73 -2.80
N ASP A 293 -19.44 21.44 -2.50
CA ASP A 293 -20.54 20.47 -2.60
C ASP A 293 -20.79 19.67 -1.31
N GLY A 294 -19.95 19.85 -0.28
CA GLY A 294 -20.04 19.17 1.01
C GLY A 294 -19.61 17.69 0.98
N LYS A 295 -19.11 17.18 -0.15
CA LYS A 295 -18.71 15.77 -0.30
C LYS A 295 -17.28 15.53 0.18
N TRP A 296 -17.07 14.36 0.75
CA TRP A 296 -15.77 13.89 1.19
C TRP A 296 -14.99 13.22 0.07
N MET A 297 -13.70 13.52 -0.02
CA MET A 297 -12.74 12.85 -0.89
C MET A 297 -11.50 12.43 -0.11
N ILE A 298 -10.77 11.47 -0.67
CA ILE A 298 -9.47 11.05 -0.17
C ILE A 298 -8.36 11.79 -0.94
N ILE A 299 -7.32 12.21 -0.24
CA ILE A 299 -6.09 12.76 -0.83
C ILE A 299 -4.93 11.89 -0.33
N LEU A 300 -4.23 11.24 -1.25
CA LEU A 300 -3.08 10.40 -0.93
C LEU A 300 -1.80 11.24 -0.77
N ASN A 301 -0.82 10.72 -0.06
CA ASN A 301 0.46 11.37 0.16
C ASN A 301 1.51 10.30 0.48
N ASP A 302 2.80 10.58 0.24
CA ASP A 302 3.89 9.65 0.60
C ASP A 302 3.90 8.36 -0.25
N PHE A 303 4.58 8.41 -1.40
CA PHE A 303 4.44 7.41 -2.48
C PHE A 303 5.68 6.52 -2.70
N ASP A 304 6.53 6.35 -1.69
CA ASP A 304 7.71 5.49 -1.77
C ASP A 304 7.35 3.99 -1.81
N GLU A 305 6.28 3.59 -1.11
CA GLU A 305 5.77 2.21 -1.05
C GLU A 305 4.75 1.91 -2.17
N THR A 306 5.21 2.07 -3.41
CA THR A 306 4.41 1.86 -4.64
C THR A 306 5.16 0.97 -5.63
N PHE A 307 4.45 0.50 -6.66
CA PHE A 307 4.97 -0.48 -7.64
C PHE A 307 5.49 -1.74 -6.93
N ALA A 308 4.69 -2.24 -5.97
CA ALA A 308 4.99 -3.37 -5.10
C ALA A 308 6.32 -3.28 -4.30
N GLN A 309 6.89 -2.08 -4.15
CA GLN A 309 8.07 -1.87 -3.31
C GLN A 309 7.79 -2.37 -1.90
N ASP A 310 8.71 -3.16 -1.35
CA ASP A 310 8.72 -3.57 0.06
C ASP A 310 7.45 -4.21 0.60
N ILE A 311 6.64 -4.80 -0.26
CA ILE A 311 5.50 -5.60 0.17
C ILE A 311 5.95 -7.02 0.52
N TYR A 312 5.65 -7.43 1.76
CA TYR A 312 5.93 -8.77 2.27
C TYR A 312 4.62 -9.51 2.64
N PRO A 313 4.52 -10.83 2.40
CA PRO A 313 3.33 -11.62 2.70
C PRO A 313 2.82 -11.52 4.15
N ASN A 314 3.72 -11.32 5.12
CA ASN A 314 3.35 -11.23 6.53
C ASN A 314 2.50 -9.98 6.86
N TYR A 315 2.50 -8.94 6.02
CA TYR A 315 1.59 -7.80 6.20
C TYR A 315 0.11 -8.22 6.10
N TYR A 316 -0.18 -9.29 5.37
CA TYR A 316 -1.54 -9.80 5.23
C TYR A 316 -1.98 -10.68 6.40
N THR A 317 -1.05 -11.33 7.10
CA THR A 317 -1.37 -12.25 8.20
C THR A 317 -1.63 -11.53 9.52
N ASP A 318 -1.09 -10.31 9.70
CA ASP A 318 -1.26 -9.51 10.91
C ASP A 318 -2.62 -8.78 10.99
N GLU A 319 -3.39 -8.74 9.89
CA GLU A 319 -4.65 -8.00 9.74
C GLU A 319 -5.91 -8.91 9.78
N SER A 320 -5.84 -10.06 10.47
CA SER A 320 -6.92 -11.06 10.48
C SER A 320 -8.24 -10.61 11.12
N ARG A 321 -8.27 -9.43 11.75
CA ARG A 321 -9.43 -8.95 12.52
C ARG A 321 -10.70 -8.77 11.69
N TYR A 322 -10.57 -8.40 10.42
CA TYR A 322 -11.70 -8.05 9.54
C TYR A 322 -11.86 -8.97 8.35
N VAL A 323 -10.78 -9.66 7.97
CA VAL A 323 -10.74 -10.66 6.92
C VAL A 323 -9.54 -11.57 7.16
N GLU A 324 -9.76 -12.87 7.09
CA GLU A 324 -8.67 -13.84 7.18
C GLU A 324 -7.98 -14.01 5.82
N LYS A 325 -6.64 -13.94 5.83
CA LYS A 325 -5.78 -14.03 4.63
C LYS A 325 -4.67 -15.08 4.76
N ASN A 326 -4.94 -16.17 5.50
CA ASN A 326 -4.01 -17.29 5.68
C ASN A 326 -3.63 -18.01 4.36
N TYR A 327 -4.33 -17.69 3.28
CA TYR A 327 -4.12 -18.21 1.94
C TYR A 327 -2.99 -17.50 1.16
N ILE A 328 -2.50 -16.36 1.65
CA ILE A 328 -1.47 -15.57 0.95
C ILE A 328 -0.18 -16.41 0.90
N PRO A 329 0.40 -16.68 -0.29
CA PRO A 329 1.60 -17.49 -0.41
C PRO A 329 2.83 -16.83 0.20
N ASP A 330 3.88 -17.61 0.43
CA ASP A 330 5.18 -17.08 0.80
C ASP A 330 5.81 -16.22 -0.32
N ILE A 331 6.87 -15.49 0.02
CA ILE A 331 7.51 -14.53 -0.90
C ILE A 331 8.14 -15.22 -2.12
N GLU A 332 8.44 -16.51 -2.05
CA GLU A 332 9.02 -17.26 -3.18
C GLU A 332 7.95 -17.77 -4.16
N THR A 333 6.69 -17.78 -3.76
CA THR A 333 5.58 -18.35 -4.54
C THR A 333 4.43 -17.37 -4.78
N ILE A 334 4.49 -16.16 -4.21
CA ILE A 334 3.52 -15.10 -4.49
C ILE A 334 3.82 -14.38 -5.82
N ASN A 335 2.78 -14.20 -6.62
CA ASN A 335 2.76 -13.39 -7.83
C ASN A 335 2.08 -12.06 -7.54
N LEU A 336 2.84 -11.08 -7.04
CA LEU A 336 2.29 -9.78 -6.64
C LEU A 336 1.58 -9.04 -7.78
N PRO A 337 2.08 -9.02 -9.04
CA PRO A 337 1.33 -8.46 -10.16
C PRO A 337 -0.12 -8.96 -10.30
N ASN A 338 -0.44 -10.16 -9.81
CA ASN A 338 -1.78 -10.75 -9.85
C ASN A 338 -2.67 -10.43 -8.63
N LEU A 339 -2.25 -9.57 -7.68
CA LEU A 339 -3.07 -9.24 -6.52
C LEU A 339 -4.41 -8.62 -6.94
N SER A 340 -5.52 -9.29 -6.63
CA SER A 340 -6.87 -8.75 -6.81
C SER A 340 -7.19 -7.68 -5.76
N VAL A 341 -8.30 -6.95 -5.95
CA VAL A 341 -8.83 -6.03 -4.91
C VAL A 341 -9.07 -6.80 -3.61
N ARG A 342 -9.56 -8.05 -3.70
CA ARG A 342 -9.84 -8.88 -2.53
C ARG A 342 -8.57 -9.36 -1.81
N ASP A 343 -7.49 -9.57 -2.56
CA ASP A 343 -6.19 -9.90 -1.96
C ASP A 343 -5.57 -8.68 -1.26
N MET A 344 -5.77 -7.47 -1.79
CA MET A 344 -5.26 -6.22 -1.21
C MET A 344 -6.09 -5.72 -0.03
N ASP A 345 -7.41 -5.68 -0.17
CA ASP A 345 -8.34 -5.10 0.81
C ASP A 345 -8.36 -5.87 2.12
N THR A 346 -8.21 -5.17 3.23
CA THR A 346 -8.23 -5.73 4.59
C THR A 346 -9.63 -5.72 5.19
N GLY A 347 -10.70 -5.83 4.38
CA GLY A 347 -12.09 -5.87 4.84
C GLY A 347 -12.69 -4.49 5.08
N HIS A 348 -12.32 -3.49 4.26
CA HIS A 348 -12.89 -2.15 4.37
C HIS A 348 -14.32 -2.11 3.84
N LYS A 349 -15.22 -1.52 4.62
CA LYS A 349 -16.64 -1.38 4.28
C LYS A 349 -16.85 -0.55 3.02
N LEU A 350 -16.06 0.52 2.84
CA LEU A 350 -16.09 1.30 1.61
C LEU A 350 -15.68 0.48 0.38
N VAL A 351 -14.72 -0.44 0.50
CA VAL A 351 -14.31 -1.29 -0.62
C VAL A 351 -15.42 -2.26 -0.98
N LYS A 352 -16.10 -2.83 0.01
CA LYS A 352 -17.32 -3.62 -0.22
C LYS A 352 -18.38 -2.82 -0.98
N LEU A 353 -18.78 -1.67 -0.44
CA LEU A 353 -19.88 -0.86 -0.98
C LEU A 353 -19.60 -0.29 -2.38
N LEU A 354 -18.34 0.05 -2.68
CA LEU A 354 -17.97 0.75 -3.91
C LEU A 354 -17.40 -0.18 -5.01
N ILE A 355 -16.96 -1.39 -4.65
CA ILE A 355 -16.31 -2.31 -5.59
C ILE A 355 -16.89 -3.74 -5.50
N LEU A 356 -16.93 -4.35 -4.31
CA LEU A 356 -17.25 -5.78 -4.23
C LEU A 356 -18.74 -6.10 -4.41
N ASP A 357 -19.63 -5.20 -4.00
CA ASP A 357 -21.08 -5.35 -4.19
C ASP A 357 -21.49 -5.13 -5.65
N ASP A 358 -20.85 -4.18 -6.34
CA ASP A 358 -21.01 -3.89 -7.77
C ASP A 358 -19.73 -3.24 -8.30
N ASP A 359 -19.00 -3.96 -9.17
CA ASP A 359 -17.73 -3.49 -9.74
C ASP A 359 -17.92 -2.75 -11.07
N THR A 360 -19.15 -2.41 -11.49
CA THR A 360 -19.42 -1.77 -12.78
C THR A 360 -18.70 -0.43 -12.90
N ARG A 361 -18.89 0.49 -11.95
CA ARG A 361 -18.24 1.81 -11.98
C ARG A 361 -16.73 1.70 -11.77
N TRP A 362 -16.30 0.77 -10.92
CA TRP A 362 -14.89 0.45 -10.71
C TRP A 362 -14.20 0.02 -12.02
N ARG A 363 -14.81 -0.88 -12.78
CA ARG A 363 -14.32 -1.36 -14.07
C ARG A 363 -14.20 -0.24 -15.10
N GLU A 364 -15.15 0.68 -15.14
CA GLU A 364 -15.07 1.87 -16.00
C GLU A 364 -13.85 2.73 -15.67
N ILE A 365 -13.65 3.03 -14.38
CA ILE A 365 -12.52 3.83 -13.91
C ILE A 365 -11.19 3.11 -14.19
N LEU A 366 -11.10 1.80 -13.93
CA LEU A 366 -9.90 1.03 -14.28
C LEU A 366 -9.60 1.02 -15.77
N GLY A 367 -10.63 0.90 -16.62
CA GLY A 367 -10.51 1.00 -18.07
C GLY A 367 -9.90 2.33 -18.49
N GLU A 368 -10.40 3.45 -17.96
CA GLU A 368 -9.83 4.78 -18.21
C GLU A 368 -8.38 4.89 -17.74
N VAL A 369 -8.08 4.42 -16.52
CA VAL A 369 -6.74 4.50 -15.92
C VAL A 369 -5.72 3.71 -16.73
N VAL A 370 -6.04 2.46 -17.09
CA VAL A 370 -5.17 1.61 -17.92
C VAL A 370 -4.94 2.25 -19.29
N LYS A 371 -6.01 2.72 -19.93
CA LYS A 371 -5.93 3.30 -21.27
C LYS A 371 -5.11 4.59 -21.34
N THR A 372 -5.23 5.44 -20.33
CA THR A 372 -4.67 6.81 -20.37
C THR A 372 -3.39 7.00 -19.56
N ALA A 373 -3.14 6.14 -18.57
CA ALA A 373 -2.12 6.38 -17.55
C ALA A 373 -1.25 5.15 -17.27
N PHE A 374 -1.83 4.01 -16.88
CA PHE A 374 -1.11 2.81 -16.45
C PHE A 374 -0.99 1.76 -17.57
N ASN A 375 -0.09 1.99 -18.52
CA ASN A 375 0.28 1.01 -19.54
C ASN A 375 1.73 1.20 -20.01
N PRO A 376 2.39 0.18 -20.58
CA PRO A 376 3.76 0.26 -21.09
C PRO A 376 4.01 1.40 -22.07
N ASP A 377 3.09 1.67 -22.99
CA ASP A 377 3.26 2.72 -24.01
C ASP A 377 3.34 4.12 -23.39
N VAL A 378 2.74 4.33 -22.22
CA VAL A 378 2.81 5.57 -21.44
C VAL A 378 3.98 5.56 -20.47
N LEU A 379 4.15 4.48 -19.69
CA LEU A 379 5.06 4.46 -18.55
C LEU A 379 6.49 4.06 -18.91
N TYR A 380 6.72 3.24 -19.95
CA TYR A 380 8.09 2.87 -20.32
C TYR A 380 8.89 4.07 -20.84
N PRO A 381 8.37 4.88 -21.78
CA PRO A 381 9.06 6.10 -22.19
C PRO A 381 9.29 7.04 -21.01
N ARG A 382 8.33 7.12 -20.07
CA ARG A 382 8.47 7.97 -18.88
C ARG A 382 9.59 7.49 -17.95
N ILE A 383 9.70 6.18 -17.73
CA ILE A 383 10.81 5.59 -16.97
C ILE A 383 12.14 5.92 -17.64
N ASP A 384 12.24 5.76 -18.96
CA ASP A 384 13.46 6.04 -19.71
C ASP A 384 13.83 7.52 -19.68
N GLU A 385 12.84 8.42 -19.79
CA GLU A 385 13.06 9.87 -19.65
C GLU A 385 13.60 10.27 -18.28
N ILE A 386 13.03 9.70 -17.20
CA ILE A 386 13.49 9.96 -15.83
C ILE A 386 14.87 9.35 -15.63
N ALA A 387 15.12 8.13 -16.14
CA ALA A 387 16.42 7.49 -16.10
C ALA A 387 17.48 8.38 -16.74
N ASP A 388 17.24 8.84 -17.97
CA ASP A 388 18.14 9.74 -18.68
C ASP A 388 18.43 11.04 -17.91
N LEU A 389 17.45 11.56 -17.14
CA LEU A 389 17.65 12.75 -16.33
C LEU A 389 18.58 12.50 -15.13
N ILE A 390 18.42 11.38 -14.42
CA ILE A 390 19.05 11.16 -13.11
C ILE A 390 20.19 10.15 -13.10
N HIS A 391 20.42 9.41 -14.19
CA HIS A 391 21.34 8.26 -14.26
C HIS A 391 22.73 8.60 -13.72
N ASP A 392 23.39 9.60 -14.30
CA ASP A 392 24.75 9.98 -13.95
C ASP A 392 24.83 10.46 -12.49
N GLU A 393 23.81 11.18 -12.04
CA GLU A 393 23.77 11.71 -10.69
C GLU A 393 23.47 10.62 -9.64
N ILE A 394 22.72 9.57 -9.99
CA ILE A 394 22.58 8.39 -9.14
C ILE A 394 23.90 7.65 -9.02
N ALA A 395 24.64 7.48 -10.13
CA ALA A 395 25.95 6.83 -10.11
C ALA A 395 26.93 7.57 -9.18
N VAL A 396 26.95 8.91 -9.24
CA VAL A 396 27.75 9.74 -8.32
C VAL A 396 27.22 9.63 -6.90
N SER A 397 25.92 9.87 -6.68
CA SER A 397 25.33 9.87 -5.33
C SER A 397 25.49 8.54 -4.59
N ARG A 398 25.52 7.40 -5.29
CA ARG A 398 25.70 6.07 -4.71
C ARG A 398 27.15 5.58 -4.75
N GLY A 399 28.07 6.38 -5.30
CA GLY A 399 29.50 6.12 -5.25
C GLY A 399 30.02 6.12 -3.81
N ILE A 400 30.93 5.19 -3.51
CA ILE A 400 31.53 5.06 -2.18
C ILE A 400 32.57 6.15 -1.97
N VAL A 401 32.37 6.94 -0.92
CA VAL A 401 33.32 7.95 -0.45
C VAL A 401 34.43 7.25 0.33
N GLU A 402 35.70 7.46 -0.06
CA GLU A 402 36.85 6.72 0.47
C GLU A 402 37.01 6.94 1.98
N GLU A 403 36.79 8.16 2.47
CA GLU A 403 36.97 8.52 3.87
C GLU A 403 35.94 7.86 4.80
N THR A 404 34.72 7.63 4.32
CA THR A 404 33.62 7.09 5.13
C THR A 404 33.33 5.62 4.84
N GLY A 405 33.76 5.11 3.69
CA GLY A 405 33.36 3.78 3.19
C GLY A 405 31.87 3.66 2.87
N LYS A 406 31.15 4.78 2.76
CA LYS A 406 29.71 4.85 2.52
C LYS A 406 29.38 5.74 1.32
N ALA A 407 28.17 5.61 0.79
CA ALA A 407 27.67 6.50 -0.26
C ALA A 407 27.47 7.94 0.24
N HIS A 408 27.38 8.89 -0.69
CA HIS A 408 27.20 10.31 -0.36
C HIS A 408 25.94 10.55 0.50
N GLY A 409 26.11 11.32 1.57
CA GLY A 409 25.05 11.67 2.52
C GLY A 409 24.63 10.55 3.49
N CYS A 410 25.25 9.37 3.44
CA CYS A 410 24.95 8.27 4.36
C CYS A 410 25.61 8.49 5.73
N PHE A 411 25.00 9.34 6.56
CA PHE A 411 25.53 9.75 7.86
C PHE A 411 25.06 8.91 9.05
N ASN A 412 23.91 8.25 8.96
CA ASN A 412 23.49 7.36 10.04
C ASN A 412 24.28 6.05 9.95
N ILE A 413 25.43 6.00 10.62
CA ILE A 413 26.33 4.83 10.60
C ILE A 413 25.75 3.58 11.26
N LEU A 414 24.67 3.72 12.03
CA LEU A 414 23.95 2.63 12.70
C LEU A 414 22.74 2.15 11.90
N GLY A 415 22.27 2.94 10.94
CA GLY A 415 21.06 2.67 10.19
C GLY A 415 21.20 1.51 9.20
N GLN A 416 20.05 1.01 8.74
CA GLN A 416 19.99 0.00 7.69
C GLN A 416 20.50 0.59 6.37
N ASP A 417 21.31 -0.19 5.68
CA ASP A 417 21.97 0.20 4.44
C ASP A 417 21.56 -0.75 3.32
N PRO A 418 20.66 -0.31 2.42
CA PRO A 418 20.32 -1.11 1.26
C PRO A 418 21.50 -1.39 0.33
N GLY A 419 22.56 -0.56 0.35
CA GLY A 419 23.77 -0.78 -0.43
C GLY A 419 23.56 -0.74 -1.96
N TRP A 420 22.49 -0.10 -2.42
CA TRP A 420 22.19 0.01 -3.85
C TRP A 420 23.29 0.78 -4.58
N ASN A 421 23.66 0.31 -5.77
CA ASN A 421 24.55 1.01 -6.70
C ASN A 421 23.90 1.15 -8.08
N ILE A 422 24.68 1.56 -9.08
CA ILE A 422 24.19 1.78 -10.45
C ILE A 422 23.67 0.49 -11.11
N THR A 423 24.22 -0.67 -10.75
CA THR A 423 23.77 -1.97 -11.27
C THR A 423 22.31 -2.23 -10.89
N GLN A 424 21.98 -2.11 -9.60
CA GLN A 424 20.59 -2.31 -9.16
C GLN A 424 19.65 -1.23 -9.68
N PHE A 425 20.12 0.00 -9.87
CA PHE A 425 19.34 1.01 -10.57
C PHE A 425 18.98 0.58 -11.99
N GLU A 426 19.98 0.26 -12.83
CA GLU A 426 19.78 -0.11 -14.24
C GLU A 426 18.93 -1.38 -14.41
N ASP A 427 19.13 -2.36 -13.54
CA ASP A 427 18.37 -3.61 -13.52
C ASP A 427 16.90 -3.37 -13.14
N THR A 428 16.66 -2.55 -12.10
CA THR A 428 15.34 -2.38 -11.48
C THR A 428 14.47 -1.37 -12.22
N ILE A 429 15.03 -0.46 -13.03
CA ILE A 429 14.21 0.31 -13.98
C ILE A 429 13.69 -0.58 -15.12
N ASN A 430 14.28 -1.76 -15.34
CA ASN A 430 13.90 -2.71 -16.37
C ASN A 430 13.13 -3.91 -15.78
N PHE A 431 13.59 -5.13 -16.05
CA PHE A 431 12.84 -6.36 -15.77
C PHE A 431 13.39 -7.20 -14.61
N THR A 432 14.47 -6.73 -13.97
CA THR A 432 15.13 -7.49 -12.92
C THR A 432 14.69 -7.00 -11.54
N ASN A 433 14.41 -7.94 -10.64
CA ASN A 433 14.04 -7.64 -9.25
C ASN A 433 15.23 -7.91 -8.31
N TRP A 434 15.29 -7.15 -7.21
CA TRP A 434 16.37 -7.23 -6.23
C TRP A 434 15.85 -7.19 -4.80
N ILE A 435 16.53 -7.91 -3.91
CA ILE A 435 16.39 -7.80 -2.45
C ILE A 435 17.73 -7.34 -1.88
N SER A 436 17.68 -6.38 -0.96
CA SER A 436 18.75 -6.07 -0.02
C SER A 436 18.40 -6.62 1.35
N THR A 437 19.16 -7.61 1.81
CA THR A 437 18.97 -8.21 3.14
C THR A 437 19.44 -7.27 4.24
N GLN A 438 20.44 -6.43 3.97
CA GLN A 438 20.97 -5.43 4.91
C GLN A 438 20.06 -4.20 5.05
N GLY A 439 19.39 -3.82 3.97
CA GLY A 439 18.45 -2.70 3.93
C GLY A 439 17.00 -3.07 4.26
N SER A 440 16.69 -4.36 4.46
CA SER A 440 15.32 -4.88 4.52
C SER A 440 14.44 -4.31 3.40
N ALA A 441 14.95 -4.39 2.16
CA ALA A 441 14.29 -3.82 0.99
C ALA A 441 14.14 -4.86 -0.13
N ILE A 442 12.99 -4.93 -0.77
CA ILE A 442 12.65 -5.66 -1.99
C ILE A 442 12.13 -4.68 -3.03
N SER A 443 12.81 -4.65 -4.18
CA SER A 443 12.53 -3.74 -5.27
C SER A 443 12.26 -4.52 -6.55
N TYR A 444 11.04 -4.38 -7.06
CA TYR A 444 10.61 -5.00 -8.31
C TYR A 444 11.08 -4.20 -9.52
N GLY A 445 11.41 -4.90 -10.60
CA GLY A 445 11.68 -4.28 -11.89
C GLY A 445 10.46 -3.49 -12.36
N LEU A 446 10.58 -2.19 -12.54
CA LEU A 446 9.44 -1.31 -12.85
C LEU A 446 8.75 -1.72 -14.15
N LYS A 447 9.51 -1.97 -15.22
CA LYS A 447 8.95 -2.39 -16.51
C LYS A 447 8.31 -3.77 -16.43
N PHE A 448 8.95 -4.72 -15.73
CA PHE A 448 8.36 -6.04 -15.46
C PHE A 448 7.03 -5.92 -14.72
N PHE A 449 7.01 -5.18 -13.60
CA PHE A 449 5.82 -5.00 -12.78
C PHE A 449 4.68 -4.39 -13.58
N ILE A 450 4.93 -3.30 -14.31
CA ILE A 450 3.89 -2.62 -15.11
C ILE A 450 3.32 -3.56 -16.18
N GLN A 451 4.16 -4.34 -16.85
CA GLN A 451 3.71 -5.28 -17.88
C GLN A 451 2.80 -6.36 -17.30
N GLU A 452 3.26 -7.05 -16.27
CA GLU A 452 2.53 -8.18 -15.70
C GLU A 452 1.27 -7.70 -14.97
N ARG A 453 1.33 -6.53 -14.32
CA ARG A 453 0.18 -5.90 -13.69
C ARG A 453 -0.88 -5.51 -14.71
N LEU A 454 -0.48 -4.92 -15.84
CA LEU A 454 -1.39 -4.63 -16.94
C LEU A 454 -2.01 -5.93 -17.51
N ARG A 455 -1.20 -6.97 -17.73
CA ARG A 455 -1.67 -8.27 -18.24
C ARG A 455 -2.78 -8.84 -17.35
N TYR A 456 -2.57 -8.83 -16.03
CA TYR A 456 -3.55 -9.26 -15.04
C TYR A 456 -4.83 -8.41 -15.07
N ILE A 457 -4.71 -7.08 -15.07
CA ILE A 457 -5.85 -6.16 -15.06
C ILE A 457 -6.69 -6.34 -16.34
N CYS A 458 -6.04 -6.39 -17.50
CA CYS A 458 -6.72 -6.56 -18.78
C CYS A 458 -7.50 -7.87 -18.84
N HIS A 459 -6.92 -8.96 -18.36
CA HIS A 459 -7.62 -10.24 -18.25
C HIS A 459 -8.81 -10.15 -17.29
N THR A 460 -8.55 -9.78 -16.03
CA THR A 460 -9.52 -9.87 -14.93
C THR A 460 -10.73 -8.95 -15.12
N TYR A 461 -10.51 -7.76 -15.70
CA TYR A 461 -11.54 -6.77 -15.94
C TYR A 461 -12.00 -6.71 -17.39
N ALA A 462 -11.64 -7.71 -18.21
CA ALA A 462 -12.02 -7.82 -19.62
C ALA A 462 -11.80 -6.51 -20.40
N ILE A 463 -10.53 -6.12 -20.46
CA ILE A 463 -10.00 -5.01 -21.26
C ILE A 463 -9.17 -5.63 -22.37
N ASP A 464 -9.41 -5.23 -23.62
CA ASP A 464 -8.61 -5.73 -24.73
C ASP A 464 -7.16 -5.20 -24.60
N PRO A 465 -6.14 -6.07 -24.49
CA PRO A 465 -4.78 -5.63 -24.17
C PRO A 465 -4.06 -4.90 -25.32
N LYS A 466 -4.66 -4.83 -26.52
CA LYS A 466 -4.10 -4.13 -27.68
C LYS A 466 -4.71 -2.75 -27.86
N THR A 467 -6.01 -2.63 -27.61
CA THR A 467 -6.77 -1.38 -27.78
C THR A 467 -6.97 -0.63 -26.46
N LEU A 468 -6.82 -1.34 -25.33
CA LEU A 468 -7.10 -0.87 -23.98
C LEU A 468 -8.56 -0.42 -23.78
N GLU A 469 -9.47 -0.90 -24.62
CA GLU A 469 -10.90 -0.67 -24.49
C GLU A 469 -11.57 -1.78 -23.67
N LEU A 470 -12.63 -1.42 -22.94
CA LEU A 470 -13.48 -2.40 -22.28
C LEU A 470 -14.16 -3.30 -23.32
N ILE A 471 -14.16 -4.60 -23.08
CA ILE A 471 -14.89 -5.57 -23.89
C ILE A 471 -16.36 -5.57 -23.45
N GLU A 472 -17.28 -5.33 -24.39
CA GLU A 472 -18.72 -5.33 -24.13
C GLU A 472 -19.49 -6.28 -25.06
N PRO A 473 -20.41 -7.12 -24.53
CA PRO A 473 -20.70 -7.31 -23.09
C PRO A 473 -19.51 -7.95 -22.35
N ARG A 474 -19.37 -7.69 -21.04
CA ARG A 474 -18.31 -8.28 -20.22
C ARG A 474 -18.34 -9.82 -20.32
N PRO A 475 -17.28 -10.46 -20.85
CA PRO A 475 -17.19 -11.92 -20.88
C PRO A 475 -16.91 -12.49 -19.49
N VAL A 476 -17.26 -13.76 -19.31
CA VAL A 476 -16.76 -14.56 -18.18
C VAL A 476 -15.28 -14.85 -18.40
N VAL A 477 -14.47 -14.68 -17.37
CA VAL A 477 -13.02 -14.86 -17.41
C VAL A 477 -12.58 -15.93 -16.40
N SER A 478 -11.52 -16.68 -16.73
CA SER A 478 -10.91 -17.61 -15.78
C SER A 478 -10.29 -16.85 -14.61
N PHE A 479 -10.19 -17.49 -13.45
CA PHE A 479 -9.51 -16.95 -12.29
C PHE A 479 -8.00 -16.93 -12.50
N TRP A 480 -7.37 -15.77 -12.29
CA TRP A 480 -5.92 -15.62 -12.27
C TRP A 480 -5.46 -15.40 -10.82
N GLY A 481 -4.93 -16.45 -10.20
CA GLY A 481 -4.51 -16.42 -8.81
C GLY A 481 -3.12 -15.81 -8.58
N ILE A 482 -2.83 -15.60 -7.30
CA ILE A 482 -1.57 -15.05 -6.80
C ILE A 482 -0.53 -16.12 -6.44
N LYS A 483 -0.90 -17.40 -6.45
CA LYS A 483 0.00 -18.50 -6.09
C LYS A 483 0.62 -19.10 -7.35
N LEU A 484 1.94 -19.03 -7.44
CA LEU A 484 2.71 -19.69 -8.51
C LEU A 484 2.84 -21.18 -8.23
N LYS A 485 2.80 -21.98 -9.29
CA LYS A 485 3.13 -23.40 -9.24
C LYS A 485 4.63 -23.61 -9.08
N ASN A 486 5.44 -22.76 -9.71
CA ASN A 486 6.90 -22.80 -9.64
C ASN A 486 7.41 -21.63 -8.80
N ARG A 487 8.41 -21.88 -7.95
CA ARG A 487 9.06 -20.82 -7.17
C ARG A 487 9.81 -19.86 -8.08
N VAL A 488 9.94 -18.61 -7.63
CA VAL A 488 10.87 -17.65 -8.23
C VAL A 488 12.28 -18.21 -8.25
N THR A 489 13.07 -17.82 -9.25
CA THR A 489 14.49 -18.19 -9.32
C THR A 489 15.33 -17.11 -8.66
N THR A 490 16.16 -17.50 -7.70
CA THR A 490 17.07 -16.62 -6.97
C THR A 490 18.50 -16.77 -7.44
N TYR A 491 19.23 -15.66 -7.47
CA TYR A 491 20.64 -15.59 -7.82
C TYR A 491 21.42 -14.96 -6.67
N GLY A 492 22.46 -15.64 -6.20
CA GLY A 492 23.26 -15.24 -5.04
C GLY A 492 22.85 -15.90 -3.72
N SER A 493 21.70 -16.60 -3.68
CA SER A 493 21.27 -17.44 -2.57
C SER A 493 20.32 -18.54 -3.03
N GLU A 494 20.20 -19.62 -2.25
CA GLU A 494 19.21 -20.68 -2.45
C GLU A 494 17.77 -20.23 -2.06
N HIS A 495 17.64 -19.20 -1.23
CA HIS A 495 16.35 -18.69 -0.73
C HIS A 495 16.31 -17.17 -0.68
N LEU A 496 15.12 -16.59 -0.86
CA LEU A 496 14.93 -15.14 -0.67
C LEU A 496 15.17 -14.77 0.81
N GLY A 497 15.93 -13.69 1.03
CA GLY A 497 16.16 -13.13 2.36
C GLY A 497 17.33 -13.72 3.18
N TRP A 498 18.09 -14.68 2.63
CA TRP A 498 19.21 -15.32 3.34
C TRP A 498 20.50 -15.37 2.50
N GLY A 499 21.68 -15.38 3.12
CA GLY A 499 22.95 -15.77 2.47
C GLY A 499 23.78 -14.67 1.78
N ALA A 500 23.15 -13.72 1.07
CA ALA A 500 23.85 -12.64 0.37
C ALA A 500 23.28 -11.23 0.69
N PRO A 501 24.11 -10.16 0.65
CA PRO A 501 23.64 -8.80 0.91
C PRO A 501 22.64 -8.31 -0.15
N HIS A 502 22.86 -8.69 -1.41
CA HIS A 502 21.96 -8.44 -2.53
C HIS A 502 21.59 -9.77 -3.21
N ILE A 503 20.28 -10.02 -3.36
CA ILE A 503 19.76 -11.22 -4.01
C ILE A 503 18.93 -10.76 -5.20
N LYS A 504 19.32 -11.20 -6.39
CA LYS A 504 18.54 -10.98 -7.60
C LYS A 504 17.50 -12.09 -7.73
N PHE A 505 16.29 -11.77 -8.16
CA PHE A 505 15.26 -12.78 -8.41
C PHE A 505 14.40 -12.48 -9.64
N GLU A 506 13.95 -13.55 -10.28
CA GLU A 506 13.22 -13.51 -11.55
C GLU A 506 12.08 -14.53 -11.55
N TYR A 507 11.16 -14.36 -12.49
CA TYR A 507 10.01 -15.23 -12.71
C TYR A 507 10.11 -15.99 -14.06
N PRO A 508 11.11 -16.86 -14.26
CA PRO A 508 11.43 -17.40 -15.59
C PRO A 508 10.37 -18.39 -16.12
N GLU A 509 9.50 -18.89 -15.25
CA GLU A 509 8.52 -19.93 -15.55
C GLU A 509 7.08 -19.38 -15.66
N LEU A 510 6.88 -18.05 -15.69
CA LEU A 510 5.55 -17.44 -15.79
C LEU A 510 4.76 -18.00 -16.97
N GLU A 511 5.36 -18.10 -18.15
CA GLU A 511 4.67 -18.61 -19.35
C GLU A 511 4.28 -20.10 -19.25
N LYS A 512 4.76 -20.83 -18.23
CA LYS A 512 4.32 -22.22 -17.94
C LYS A 512 3.24 -22.29 -16.86
N GLU A 513 2.90 -21.17 -16.22
CA GLU A 513 1.84 -21.12 -15.22
C GLU A 513 0.48 -21.38 -15.88
N GLN A 514 -0.42 -22.02 -15.16
CA GLN A 514 -1.71 -22.47 -15.68
C GLN A 514 -2.57 -21.31 -16.21
N TYR A 515 -2.57 -20.18 -15.49
CA TYR A 515 -3.33 -18.99 -15.87
C TYR A 515 -2.83 -18.36 -17.18
N MET A 516 -1.61 -18.69 -17.61
CA MET A 516 -1.01 -18.21 -18.86
C MET A 516 -1.32 -19.13 -20.04
N GLN A 517 -1.89 -20.32 -19.80
CA GLN A 517 -2.18 -21.29 -20.86
C GLN A 517 -3.49 -20.96 -21.58
N GLU A 518 -3.47 -21.02 -22.91
CA GLU A 518 -4.68 -20.80 -23.73
C GLU A 518 -5.80 -21.81 -23.38
N GLU A 519 -5.45 -23.07 -23.14
CA GLU A 519 -6.42 -24.13 -22.79
C GLU A 519 -7.19 -23.81 -21.49
N TYR A 520 -6.50 -23.25 -20.49
CA TYR A 520 -7.13 -22.86 -19.23
C TYR A 520 -8.09 -21.68 -19.41
N ASN A 521 -7.69 -20.68 -20.21
CA ASN A 521 -8.52 -19.51 -20.48
C ASN A 521 -9.67 -19.80 -21.46
N ALA A 522 -9.55 -20.83 -22.31
CA ALA A 522 -10.61 -21.27 -23.21
C ALA A 522 -11.82 -21.88 -22.48
N ASN A 523 -11.70 -22.24 -21.20
CA ASN A 523 -12.76 -22.81 -20.39
C ASN A 523 -13.10 -21.94 -19.17
N ALA A 524 -13.31 -20.65 -19.41
CA ALA A 524 -13.57 -19.65 -18.37
C ALA A 524 -14.72 -20.01 -17.43
N GLU A 525 -15.83 -20.56 -17.92
CA GLU A 525 -16.96 -20.95 -17.07
C GLU A 525 -16.59 -22.00 -16.01
N LYS A 526 -15.73 -22.96 -16.39
CA LYS A 526 -15.22 -23.97 -15.47
C LYS A 526 -14.17 -23.40 -14.50
N ASN A 527 -13.42 -22.40 -14.96
CA ASN A 527 -12.22 -21.91 -14.31
C ASN A 527 -12.36 -20.53 -13.66
N LYS A 528 -13.58 -19.97 -13.61
CA LYS A 528 -13.87 -18.63 -13.05
C LYS A 528 -13.65 -18.52 -11.55
N GLU A 529 -13.60 -19.67 -10.86
CA GLU A 529 -13.35 -19.77 -9.44
C GLU A 529 -12.03 -20.50 -9.17
N PRO A 530 -11.31 -20.11 -8.11
CA PRO A 530 -10.11 -20.82 -7.69
C PRO A 530 -10.42 -22.26 -7.27
N SER A 531 -9.67 -23.23 -7.80
CA SER A 531 -9.79 -24.65 -7.40
C SER A 531 -8.98 -25.01 -6.15
N GLU A 532 -7.95 -24.23 -5.82
CA GLU A 532 -6.98 -24.51 -4.73
C GLU A 532 -6.91 -23.39 -3.69
N TYR A 533 -7.86 -22.45 -3.73
CA TYR A 533 -7.84 -21.24 -2.94
C TYR A 533 -9.27 -20.80 -2.65
N HIS A 534 -9.55 -20.32 -1.45
CA HIS A 534 -10.89 -19.87 -1.09
C HIS A 534 -10.80 -18.51 -0.42
N TYR A 535 -11.54 -17.56 -0.98
CA TYR A 535 -11.71 -16.27 -0.35
C TYR A 535 -12.59 -16.40 0.88
N LEU A 536 -12.03 -16.16 2.06
CA LEU A 536 -12.82 -16.10 3.27
C LEU A 536 -13.72 -14.85 3.26
N PRO A 537 -14.96 -14.95 3.78
CA PRO A 537 -15.84 -13.80 3.89
C PRO A 537 -15.24 -12.71 4.78
N THR A 538 -15.45 -11.46 4.43
CA THR A 538 -15.20 -10.32 5.33
C THR A 538 -16.27 -10.27 6.43
N ILE A 539 -16.00 -9.56 7.53
CA ILE A 539 -17.00 -9.32 8.59
C ILE A 539 -18.32 -8.73 8.07
N HIS A 540 -18.27 -7.96 6.97
CA HIS A 540 -19.44 -7.30 6.38
C HIS A 540 -20.25 -8.23 5.47
N GLU A 541 -19.65 -9.29 4.95
CA GLU A 541 -20.34 -10.33 4.19
C GLU A 541 -21.02 -11.35 5.12
N GLN A 542 -20.41 -11.65 6.26
CA GLN A 542 -20.98 -12.55 7.28
C GLN A 542 -22.28 -11.99 7.87
N ASN A 543 -22.28 -10.72 8.29
CA ASN A 543 -23.42 -10.06 8.93
C ASN A 543 -24.66 -9.92 8.02
N ASN A 544 -24.50 -9.94 6.69
CA ASN A 544 -25.63 -9.87 5.75
C ASN A 544 -26.39 -11.21 5.68
N SER A 545 -25.71 -12.34 5.89
CA SER A 545 -26.34 -13.67 5.85
C SER A 545 -27.31 -13.90 7.02
N GLU A 546 -27.06 -13.26 8.17
CA GLU A 546 -27.96 -13.29 9.33
C GLU A 546 -29.22 -12.43 9.15
N GLN A 547 -29.14 -11.33 8.39
CA GLN A 547 -30.30 -10.44 8.14
C GLN A 547 -31.28 -11.03 7.13
N GLU A 548 -30.82 -11.78 6.13
CA GLU A 548 -31.71 -12.40 5.13
C GLU A 548 -32.61 -13.51 5.69
N GLN A 549 -32.23 -14.16 6.80
CA GLN A 549 -33.06 -15.15 7.47
C GLN A 549 -34.24 -14.56 8.27
N THR A 550 -34.29 -13.24 8.49
CA THR A 550 -35.35 -12.60 9.29
C THR A 550 -36.58 -12.12 8.50
N VAL A 551 -36.64 -12.35 7.18
CA VAL A 551 -37.73 -11.86 6.31
C VAL A 551 -38.59 -13.00 5.74
N THR A 552 -38.94 -14.00 6.54
CA THR A 552 -40.08 -14.89 6.24
C THR A 552 -40.73 -15.42 7.52
N GLU A 553 -41.55 -14.61 8.18
CA GLU A 553 -42.56 -15.15 9.10
C GLU A 553 -43.97 -14.72 8.64
N GLN A 554 -44.75 -15.70 8.20
CA GLN A 554 -46.21 -15.61 8.11
C GLN A 554 -46.83 -15.75 9.51
N PRO A 555 -47.97 -15.12 9.79
CA PRO A 555 -48.56 -15.09 11.12
C PRO A 555 -49.40 -16.35 11.40
N THR A 556 -49.16 -17.01 12.54
CA THR A 556 -50.08 -18.00 13.12
C THR A 556 -50.38 -17.70 14.59
N GLU A 557 -51.68 -17.73 14.91
CA GLU A 557 -52.31 -17.55 16.22
C GLU A 557 -51.99 -18.68 17.23
N PRO A 558 -52.28 -18.50 18.54
CA PRO A 558 -51.55 -19.12 19.64
C PRO A 558 -51.97 -20.55 19.96
N ALA A 559 -50.98 -21.37 20.34
CA ALA A 559 -51.19 -22.73 20.83
C ALA A 559 -51.48 -22.77 22.34
N GLU A 560 -52.49 -23.55 22.71
CA GLU A 560 -52.77 -23.98 24.07
C GLU A 560 -51.74 -25.01 24.57
N THR A 561 -51.38 -24.86 25.83
CA THR A 561 -50.51 -25.73 26.63
C THR A 561 -51.08 -27.13 26.84
N THR A 562 -50.23 -28.17 26.78
CA THR A 562 -50.29 -29.28 27.75
C THR A 562 -48.93 -29.99 27.87
N ASN A 563 -48.47 -30.10 29.11
CA ASN A 563 -47.33 -30.92 29.55
C ASN A 563 -47.65 -32.41 29.46
N THR A 564 -46.68 -33.24 29.06
CA THR A 564 -46.43 -34.56 29.66
C THR A 564 -44.95 -34.94 29.55
N THR A 565 -44.46 -35.53 30.63
CA THR A 565 -43.08 -35.91 30.96
C THR A 565 -42.69 -37.31 30.50
N GLU A 566 -41.37 -37.51 30.36
CA GLU A 566 -40.56 -38.75 30.31
C GLU A 566 -40.38 -39.52 28.98
N SER A 567 -39.20 -39.36 28.36
CA SER A 567 -38.17 -40.42 28.25
C SER A 567 -36.84 -39.82 27.76
N ALA A 568 -35.72 -40.29 28.32
CA ALA A 568 -34.37 -39.99 27.84
C ALA A 568 -34.05 -40.83 26.58
N GLU A 569 -33.04 -40.38 25.81
CA GLU A 569 -32.40 -41.04 24.65
C GLU A 569 -32.93 -40.72 23.24
N THR A 570 -33.00 -39.45 22.86
CA THR A 570 -32.74 -39.02 21.47
C THR A 570 -32.09 -37.64 21.54
N CYS A 571 -30.93 -37.42 20.89
CA CYS A 571 -30.41 -36.04 20.89
C CYS A 571 -31.26 -35.19 19.95
N TRP A 572 -31.42 -33.93 20.34
CA TRP A 572 -32.44 -33.05 19.80
C TRP A 572 -32.20 -32.71 18.32
N SER A 573 -30.94 -32.73 17.86
CA SER A 573 -30.56 -32.37 16.49
C SER A 573 -30.96 -33.40 15.43
N GLU A 574 -31.23 -34.66 15.81
CA GLU A 574 -31.66 -35.70 14.86
C GLU A 574 -33.02 -35.36 14.24
N LYS A 575 -33.84 -34.57 14.93
CA LYS A 575 -35.13 -34.07 14.41
C LYS A 575 -34.97 -33.01 13.32
N LEU A 576 -33.76 -32.47 13.18
CA LEU A 576 -33.37 -31.46 12.20
C LEU A 576 -32.45 -32.06 11.11
N ASP A 577 -32.39 -33.40 11.01
CA ASP A 577 -31.51 -34.15 10.10
C ASP A 577 -29.99 -33.97 10.37
N TYR A 578 -29.60 -33.63 11.61
CA TYR A 578 -28.20 -33.55 12.04
C TYR A 578 -27.84 -34.61 13.09
N PRO A 579 -26.68 -35.28 12.98
CA PRO A 579 -26.26 -36.32 13.93
C PRO A 579 -25.99 -35.74 15.32
N CYS A 580 -25.94 -36.60 16.34
CA CYS A 580 -25.50 -36.21 17.68
C CYS A 580 -23.98 -36.14 17.76
N CYS A 581 -23.45 -35.22 18.55
CA CYS A 581 -22.02 -35.23 18.82
C CYS A 581 -21.69 -36.44 19.70
N THR A 582 -20.73 -37.24 19.24
CA THR A 582 -20.32 -38.50 19.87
C THR A 582 -18.91 -38.43 20.46
N SER A 583 -18.07 -37.53 19.94
CA SER A 583 -16.66 -37.38 20.29
C SER A 583 -16.32 -36.01 20.90
N THR A 584 -17.17 -35.00 20.70
CA THR A 584 -17.02 -33.66 21.27
C THR A 584 -18.22 -33.22 22.10
N CYS A 585 -17.94 -32.50 23.18
CA CYS A 585 -18.91 -31.72 23.96
C CYS A 585 -18.65 -30.21 23.84
N TYR A 586 -17.77 -29.80 22.92
CA TYR A 586 -17.43 -28.41 22.68
C TYR A 586 -18.52 -27.73 21.86
N VAL A 587 -19.10 -26.66 22.41
CA VAL A 587 -20.16 -25.89 21.79
C VAL A 587 -19.54 -24.86 20.85
N TYR A 588 -19.61 -25.12 19.54
CA TYR A 588 -19.17 -24.21 18.48
C TYR A 588 -20.19 -23.09 18.22
N SER A 589 -21.47 -23.37 18.43
CA SER A 589 -22.56 -22.42 18.23
C SER A 589 -23.75 -22.74 19.13
N THR A 590 -24.60 -21.76 19.40
CA THR A 590 -25.85 -21.95 20.15
C THR A 590 -26.93 -21.13 19.48
N ASP A 591 -28.06 -21.76 19.19
CA ASP A 591 -29.22 -21.10 18.59
C ASP A 591 -30.51 -21.46 19.37
N VAL A 592 -31.66 -21.22 18.73
CA VAL A 592 -32.98 -21.49 19.32
C VAL A 592 -33.29 -22.98 19.46
N ASP A 593 -32.59 -23.84 18.72
CA ASP A 593 -32.80 -25.29 18.71
C ASP A 593 -31.89 -26.00 19.72
N GLY A 594 -30.67 -25.50 19.95
CA GLY A 594 -29.80 -25.97 21.04
C GLY A 594 -28.31 -25.62 20.88
N GLU A 595 -27.47 -26.37 21.59
CA GLU A 595 -26.00 -26.22 21.56
C GLU A 595 -25.38 -27.13 20.48
N TRP A 596 -24.70 -26.54 19.50
CA TRP A 596 -24.13 -27.25 18.35
C TRP A 596 -22.63 -27.49 18.51
N GLY A 597 -22.19 -28.69 18.16
CA GLY A 597 -20.79 -29.08 18.07
C GLY A 597 -20.39 -29.37 16.62
N TYR A 598 -19.09 -29.52 16.38
CA TYR A 598 -18.55 -29.84 15.06
C TYR A 598 -17.47 -30.92 15.22
N GLU A 599 -17.70 -32.08 14.59
CA GLU A 599 -16.79 -33.22 14.57
C GLU A 599 -16.85 -33.91 13.20
N ASP A 600 -15.78 -34.59 12.79
CA ASP A 600 -15.72 -35.37 11.54
C ASP A 600 -16.26 -34.65 10.27
N ASN A 601 -16.00 -33.35 10.17
CA ASN A 601 -16.45 -32.46 9.09
C ASN A 601 -17.98 -32.30 8.94
N HIS A 602 -18.74 -32.44 10.03
CA HIS A 602 -20.17 -32.16 10.04
C HIS A 602 -20.65 -31.52 11.35
N TRP A 603 -21.71 -30.72 11.25
CA TRP A 603 -22.42 -30.20 12.43
C TRP A 603 -23.18 -31.31 13.15
N CYS A 604 -23.16 -31.25 14.47
CA CYS A 604 -23.85 -32.20 15.34
C CYS A 604 -24.49 -31.51 16.55
N GLY A 605 -25.59 -32.06 17.07
CA GLY A 605 -26.20 -31.54 18.29
C GLY A 605 -25.45 -32.02 19.53
N VAL A 606 -25.01 -31.11 20.38
CA VAL A 606 -24.36 -31.45 21.66
C VAL A 606 -25.40 -32.09 22.57
N PRO A 607 -25.21 -33.35 23.00
CA PRO A 607 -26.18 -34.03 23.84
C PRO A 607 -26.24 -33.42 25.24
N ALA A 608 -27.42 -33.44 25.86
CA ALA A 608 -27.58 -32.99 27.26
C ALA A 608 -26.74 -33.80 28.27
N SER A 609 -26.25 -34.99 27.89
CA SER A 609 -25.29 -35.78 28.69
C SER A 609 -23.93 -35.10 28.83
N CYS A 610 -23.56 -34.16 27.95
CA CYS A 610 -22.35 -33.36 28.08
C CYS A 610 -22.36 -32.44 29.30
N SER A 611 -23.53 -32.18 29.89
CA SER A 611 -23.70 -31.32 31.07
C SER A 611 -23.42 -32.03 32.41
N GLN A 612 -22.96 -33.29 32.40
CA GLN A 612 -22.84 -34.12 33.62
C GLN A 612 -21.41 -34.48 34.08
N ASP A 613 -20.34 -33.92 33.52
CA ASP A 613 -18.98 -34.23 34.02
C ASP A 613 -18.17 -33.00 34.49
N GLN A 614 -17.84 -33.02 35.79
CA GLN A 614 -17.18 -32.00 36.61
C GLN A 614 -15.70 -31.77 36.22
N CYS A 615 -15.47 -31.23 35.03
CA CYS A 615 -14.12 -30.99 34.56
C CYS A 615 -14.10 -29.78 33.63
N TRP A 616 -13.30 -28.78 34.00
CA TRP A 616 -13.34 -27.47 33.35
C TRP A 616 -12.77 -27.49 31.92
N SER A 617 -11.84 -28.40 31.61
CA SER A 617 -11.16 -28.47 30.31
C SER A 617 -12.04 -29.01 29.18
N THR A 618 -13.12 -29.72 29.51
CA THR A 618 -14.04 -30.27 28.49
C THR A 618 -14.74 -29.15 27.72
N LYS A 619 -14.99 -28.01 28.39
CA LYS A 619 -15.50 -26.79 27.77
C LYS A 619 -14.52 -26.13 26.80
N LEU A 620 -13.25 -26.49 26.87
CA LEU A 620 -12.19 -26.01 25.98
C LEU A 620 -11.85 -27.05 24.90
N GLY A 621 -12.61 -28.15 24.81
CA GLY A 621 -12.38 -29.23 23.84
C GLY A 621 -11.35 -30.28 24.27
N TYR A 622 -10.92 -30.28 25.54
CA TYR A 622 -9.92 -31.20 26.07
C TYR A 622 -10.49 -32.14 27.13
N GLY A 623 -10.07 -33.39 27.13
CA GLY A 623 -10.48 -34.40 28.12
C GLY A 623 -10.05 -34.06 29.55
N CYS A 624 -10.45 -34.87 30.51
CA CYS A 624 -10.01 -34.77 31.91
C CYS A 624 -8.86 -35.71 32.17
N CYS A 625 -7.87 -35.27 32.95
CA CYS A 625 -6.77 -36.16 33.32
C CYS A 625 -7.23 -37.17 34.36
N GLU A 626 -6.78 -38.42 34.21
CA GLU A 626 -6.92 -39.45 35.23
C GLU A 626 -5.80 -39.34 36.28
N GLY A 627 -4.62 -38.87 35.87
CA GLY A 627 -3.48 -38.59 36.71
C GLY A 627 -3.38 -37.12 37.14
N CYS A 628 -2.58 -36.90 38.17
CA CYS A 628 -2.43 -35.60 38.82
C CYS A 628 -1.10 -34.91 38.50
N HIS A 629 -0.39 -35.38 37.48
CA HIS A 629 0.90 -34.85 37.08
C HIS A 629 0.73 -33.64 36.17
N THR A 630 0.99 -32.45 36.71
CA THR A 630 0.88 -31.19 35.97
C THR A 630 2.07 -30.97 35.05
N TYR A 631 1.80 -30.73 33.77
CA TYR A 631 2.78 -30.35 32.76
C TYR A 631 2.81 -28.84 32.53
N GLU A 632 1.65 -28.19 32.63
CA GLU A 632 1.50 -26.75 32.38
C GLU A 632 0.38 -26.17 33.25
N VAL A 633 0.47 -24.87 33.56
CA VAL A 633 -0.57 -24.14 34.30
C VAL A 633 -0.80 -22.81 33.60
N ASP A 634 -2.04 -22.54 33.23
CA ASP A 634 -2.46 -21.30 32.59
C ASP A 634 -3.64 -20.65 33.36
N ASP A 635 -4.26 -19.63 32.76
CA ASP A 635 -5.39 -18.92 33.34
C ASP A 635 -6.67 -19.78 33.43
N ASN A 636 -6.72 -20.92 32.74
CA ASN A 636 -7.87 -21.85 32.76
C ASN A 636 -7.72 -22.93 33.84
N GLY A 637 -6.50 -23.39 34.11
CA GLY A 637 -6.22 -24.34 35.18
C GLY A 637 -4.93 -25.13 35.00
N LYS A 638 -4.83 -26.27 35.69
CA LYS A 638 -3.67 -27.17 35.61
C LYS A 638 -3.86 -28.21 34.51
N TRP A 639 -2.94 -28.27 33.58
CA TRP A 639 -2.97 -29.19 32.45
C TRP A 639 -2.08 -30.40 32.67
N GLY A 640 -2.59 -31.57 32.29
CA GLY A 640 -1.84 -32.82 32.19
C GLY A 640 -1.76 -33.30 30.73
N TYR A 641 -0.88 -34.27 30.48
CA TYR A 641 -0.70 -34.84 29.15
C TYR A 641 -0.69 -36.37 29.25
N GLU A 642 -1.76 -37.00 28.77
CA GLU A 642 -2.04 -38.43 28.92
C GLU A 642 -2.50 -39.03 27.58
N ASN A 643 -2.02 -40.23 27.25
CA ASN A 643 -2.36 -40.92 26.00
C ASN A 643 -2.16 -40.08 24.72
N GLY A 644 -1.16 -39.19 24.72
CA GLY A 644 -0.83 -38.32 23.58
C GLY A 644 -1.77 -37.12 23.41
N LYS A 645 -2.60 -36.79 24.40
CA LYS A 645 -3.55 -35.67 24.37
C LYS A 645 -3.44 -34.82 25.63
N TRP A 646 -3.70 -33.53 25.47
CA TRP A 646 -3.84 -32.60 26.59
C TRP A 646 -5.17 -32.82 27.32
N CYS A 647 -5.12 -32.71 28.64
CA CYS A 647 -6.27 -32.87 29.51
C CYS A 647 -6.22 -31.88 30.68
N GLY A 648 -7.38 -31.53 31.25
CA GLY A 648 -7.47 -30.70 32.45
C GLY A 648 -7.44 -31.52 33.73
N ILE A 649 -6.62 -31.10 34.69
CA ILE A 649 -6.53 -31.71 36.01
C ILE A 649 -7.59 -31.05 36.92
N VAL A 650 -8.38 -31.89 37.59
CA VAL A 650 -9.35 -31.46 38.61
C VAL A 650 -8.74 -31.73 39.98
N GLU A 651 -8.34 -30.67 40.69
CA GLU A 651 -7.59 -30.79 41.95
C GLU A 651 -8.31 -31.63 43.02
N ASP A 652 -9.65 -31.59 43.05
CA ASP A 652 -10.47 -32.36 43.99
C ASP A 652 -10.35 -33.88 43.80
N LYS A 653 -9.87 -34.34 42.63
CA LYS A 653 -9.62 -35.77 42.33
C LYS A 653 -8.19 -36.20 42.65
N CYS A 654 -7.35 -35.28 43.13
CA CYS A 654 -5.90 -35.47 43.30
C CYS A 654 -5.41 -35.51 44.75
N GLN A 655 -6.30 -35.82 45.69
CA GLN A 655 -5.97 -35.98 47.12
C GLN A 655 -5.43 -37.36 47.48
#